data_AF-A0A956XYS8-F1
#
_entry.id   AF-A0A956XYS8-F1
#
_cell.length_a   1.000
_cell.length_b   1.000
_cell.length_c   1.000
_cell.angle_alpha   90.00
_cell.angle_beta   90.00
_cell.angle_gamma   90.00
#
_symmetry.space_group_name_H-M   'P 1'
#
loop_
_entity.id
_entity.type
_entity.pdbx_description
1 polymer ?
#
loop_
_entity_poly.entity_id
_entity_poly.type
_entity_poly.pdbx_seq_one_letter_code
_entity_poly.pdbx_strand_id
1 'polypeptide(L)'
;LKAVTQFPMETAESIGLLKVDFLGLSTLTILRKACDLIAQHQGIRYTMANIPYRHDDPRLTDQQVEMLDDAFAMMGRGETVGVFQVESPGMQSMLRGMRPTKFENIVAGISLYRPGPMDFIPHYNERLHGREEVPYLHNKLEPILKETFGIIVYQEQIMQIAGQLFGYALGEADLMRKAVSKKKEADLLKHRKIFLERGPEHEVDEETADKIFEEIKFFANYGFNKAHASDYAVITVQTAFLKCQYPEEYMTALLCVQFDDSAKVATFLEECRRLNIPILPPDINYSQLDFDIETMPDGRRGIRFGMAAIKNAGVAALQHIIDCRNENGRFESLEDFCHQVDLRAVGKRALESLIKVGAVPFGDRDALHESLDRIVGFSTEYHKAQEVGQMSLFGGDMGVDEETLYIPPAKDPVRPRDMLGWEKELLGLYVTGRPVDRHRDKFAAMSNLHVVNDLKANAEAMHEKPVRVAGEIVSLRKIITRTNTQMAILQVEDWHETAGTIEVVLFPRTWDKVVDYFEEHHQRQPVESDLVVVNGVFDISRGDPQIKADMVDDQFQVMTPEDIAALADQQERDLAWRHEPDLPAAVTNADESPFLFDEETGELAQDAPEPEPAPVADVVPASYSPNSPSIEPQFGASDEVVEEDAAQETAANGSSAQNGHNGHIEMTFDDDPADDEPAPAWTEEIRLDDGDENPFADIDNRGMIHRHITVQFPRSNDAEKDRRRLRRLHNLLIKYPGTDTFDIRLTGKPRDITISYPQQTTGFCQDLLTDLERIVGEENVIIIEDEPHIQDAS
;
A
#
# COMPACT_ATOMS: atom_id res chain seq x y z
N LEU A 1 21.41 -2.86 12.49
CA LEU A 1 22.51 -3.50 11.73
C LEU A 1 23.77 -3.52 12.59
N LYS A 2 24.49 -4.64 12.67
CA LYS A 2 25.70 -4.78 13.54
C LYS A 2 27.03 -4.59 12.79
N ALA A 3 27.00 -4.60 11.45
CA ALA A 3 28.14 -4.34 10.58
C ALA A 3 27.64 -3.69 9.28
N VAL A 4 28.44 -2.79 8.71
CA VAL A 4 28.19 -2.08 7.45
C VAL A 4 29.53 -1.94 6.72
N THR A 5 29.54 -2.15 5.40
CA THR A 5 30.74 -1.91 4.57
C THR A 5 31.06 -0.42 4.51
N GLN A 6 32.34 -0.06 4.57
CA GLN A 6 32.77 1.33 4.34
C GLN A 6 32.84 1.69 2.84
N PHE A 7 32.95 0.68 1.97
CA PHE A 7 32.97 0.90 0.53
C PHE A 7 31.55 1.10 -0.03
N PRO A 8 31.34 2.10 -0.89
CA PRO A 8 30.10 2.23 -1.63
C PRO A 8 29.95 1.10 -2.66
N MET A 9 28.73 0.95 -3.21
CA MET A 9 28.34 -0.16 -4.09
C MET A 9 29.34 -0.40 -5.23
N GLU A 10 29.64 0.65 -6.00
CA GLU A 10 30.51 0.57 -7.20
C GLU A 10 31.93 0.12 -6.84
N THR A 11 32.45 0.58 -5.70
CA THR A 11 33.78 0.19 -5.24
C THR A 11 33.81 -1.28 -4.85
N ALA A 12 32.80 -1.75 -4.10
CA ALA A 12 32.69 -3.15 -3.71
C ALA A 12 32.59 -4.09 -4.92
N GLU A 13 31.83 -3.72 -5.96
CA GLU A 13 31.75 -4.48 -7.21
C GLU A 13 33.08 -4.46 -7.98
N SER A 14 33.75 -3.31 -8.07
CA SER A 14 35.01 -3.19 -8.83
C SER A 14 36.17 -4.02 -8.26
N ILE A 15 36.16 -4.30 -6.95
CA ILE A 15 37.16 -5.13 -6.29
C ILE A 15 36.77 -6.63 -6.26
N GLY A 16 35.68 -6.99 -6.93
CA GLY A 16 35.27 -8.38 -7.13
C GLY A 16 34.51 -9.01 -5.97
N LEU A 17 33.89 -8.21 -5.08
CA LEU A 17 33.03 -8.77 -4.04
C LEU A 17 31.67 -9.18 -4.62
N LEU A 18 31.16 -10.33 -4.17
CA LEU A 18 29.79 -10.74 -4.46
C LEU A 18 28.82 -9.82 -3.72
N LYS A 19 27.95 -9.19 -4.48
CA LYS A 19 26.89 -8.31 -3.98
C LYS A 19 25.53 -8.99 -4.18
N VAL A 20 24.73 -9.04 -3.11
CA VAL A 20 23.37 -9.59 -3.12
C VAL A 20 22.43 -8.56 -2.47
N ASP A 21 21.34 -8.25 -3.14
CA ASP A 21 20.31 -7.36 -2.61
C ASP A 21 19.23 -8.16 -1.88
N PHE A 22 19.01 -7.84 -0.61
CA PHE A 22 17.88 -8.35 0.15
C PHE A 22 16.89 -7.21 0.36
N LEU A 23 15.81 -7.21 -0.42
CA LEU A 23 14.78 -6.19 -0.35
C LEU A 23 13.67 -6.61 0.62
N GLY A 24 13.27 -5.71 1.51
CA GLY A 24 12.08 -5.89 2.34
C GLY A 24 10.83 -5.45 1.58
N LEU A 25 10.07 -6.39 1.03
CA LEU A 25 8.82 -6.10 0.32
C LEU A 25 7.61 -6.49 1.17
N SER A 26 6.89 -5.48 1.71
CA SER A 26 5.71 -5.69 2.56
C SER A 26 4.61 -6.50 1.89
N THR A 27 4.48 -6.40 0.56
CA THR A 27 3.51 -7.17 -0.23
C THR A 27 3.64 -8.68 -0.06
N LEU A 28 4.86 -9.19 0.10
CA LEU A 28 5.08 -10.63 0.32
C LEU A 28 4.57 -11.05 1.71
N THR A 29 4.73 -10.18 2.71
CA THR A 29 4.15 -10.37 4.04
C THR A 29 2.62 -10.35 3.99
N ILE A 30 2.04 -9.42 3.21
CA ILE A 30 0.58 -9.34 3.00
C ILE A 30 0.06 -10.62 2.36
N LEU A 31 0.67 -11.10 1.28
CA LEU A 31 0.28 -12.34 0.60
C LEU A 31 0.34 -13.54 1.56
N ARG A 32 1.41 -13.66 2.35
CA ARG A 32 1.53 -14.74 3.34
C ARG A 32 0.41 -14.67 4.37
N LYS A 33 0.19 -13.50 4.99
CA LYS A 33 -0.87 -13.31 6.00
C LYS A 33 -2.26 -13.58 5.40
N ALA A 34 -2.52 -13.14 4.17
CA ALA A 34 -3.78 -13.44 3.48
C ALA A 34 -3.96 -14.94 3.25
N CYS A 35 -2.92 -15.65 2.81
CA CYS A 35 -2.96 -17.11 2.65
C CYS A 35 -3.22 -17.83 3.99
N ASP A 36 -2.60 -17.37 5.08
CA ASP A 36 -2.81 -17.94 6.42
C ASP A 36 -4.26 -17.75 6.88
N LEU A 37 -4.83 -16.56 6.69
CA LEU A 37 -6.24 -16.26 7.00
C LEU A 37 -7.21 -17.07 6.14
N ILE A 38 -6.94 -17.22 4.84
CA ILE A 38 -7.77 -18.05 3.94
C ILE A 38 -7.71 -19.51 4.37
N ALA A 39 -6.54 -20.03 4.74
CA ALA A 39 -6.40 -21.39 5.24
C ALA A 39 -7.19 -21.59 6.56
N GLN A 40 -7.14 -20.61 7.46
CA GLN A 40 -7.85 -20.65 8.74
C GLN A 40 -9.37 -20.60 8.59
N HIS A 41 -9.89 -19.72 7.72
CA HIS A 41 -11.33 -19.45 7.64
C HIS A 41 -12.05 -20.20 6.52
N GLN A 42 -11.37 -20.55 5.44
CA GLN A 42 -11.94 -21.24 4.26
C GLN A 42 -11.43 -22.67 4.09
N GLY A 43 -10.36 -23.06 4.80
CA GLY A 43 -9.70 -24.35 4.63
C GLY A 43 -8.95 -24.50 3.30
N ILE A 44 -8.76 -23.41 2.54
CA ILE A 44 -8.08 -23.40 1.25
C ILE A 44 -6.63 -22.95 1.46
N ARG A 45 -5.67 -23.76 1.00
CA ARG A 45 -4.24 -23.47 1.18
C ARG A 45 -3.62 -22.86 -0.07
N TYR A 46 -3.50 -21.53 -0.06
CA TYR A 46 -2.69 -20.81 -1.04
C TYR A 46 -1.24 -20.63 -0.59
N THR A 47 -0.38 -20.47 -1.58
CA THR A 47 1.03 -20.10 -1.50
C THR A 47 1.35 -19.24 -2.73
N MET A 48 2.45 -18.50 -2.71
CA MET A 48 2.87 -17.74 -3.89
C MET A 48 3.05 -18.60 -5.16
N ALA A 49 3.25 -19.91 -5.03
CA ALA A 49 3.43 -20.81 -6.16
C ALA A 49 2.12 -21.28 -6.79
N ASN A 50 0.97 -21.15 -6.11
CA ASN A 50 -0.31 -21.71 -6.56
C ASN A 50 -1.48 -20.70 -6.60
N ILE A 51 -1.28 -19.44 -6.20
CA ILE A 51 -2.28 -18.39 -6.43
C ILE A 51 -2.40 -18.18 -7.96
N PRO A 52 -3.60 -18.31 -8.55
CA PRO A 52 -3.81 -18.13 -9.99
C PRO A 52 -3.39 -16.74 -10.46
N TYR A 53 -2.69 -16.69 -11.59
CA TYR A 53 -2.30 -15.42 -12.23
C TYR A 53 -2.25 -15.47 -13.76
N ARG A 54 -2.41 -16.65 -14.36
CA ARG A 54 -2.36 -16.89 -15.81
C ARG A 54 -3.41 -17.92 -16.22
N HIS A 55 -4.23 -17.57 -17.21
CA HIS A 55 -5.29 -18.44 -17.73
C HIS A 55 -4.78 -19.69 -18.45
N ASP A 56 -3.54 -19.66 -18.95
CA ASP A 56 -2.92 -20.78 -19.68
C ASP A 56 -2.21 -21.79 -18.77
N ASP A 57 -2.27 -21.62 -17.45
CA ASP A 57 -1.70 -22.58 -16.51
C ASP A 57 -2.55 -23.86 -16.46
N PRO A 58 -2.01 -25.01 -16.91
CA PRO A 58 -2.75 -26.27 -17.01
C PRO A 58 -3.14 -26.86 -15.64
N ARG A 59 -2.63 -26.30 -14.54
CA ARG A 59 -2.95 -26.73 -13.17
C ARG A 59 -4.23 -26.09 -12.65
N LEU A 60 -4.76 -25.06 -13.32
CA LEU A 60 -5.97 -24.39 -12.90
C LEU A 60 -7.20 -25.23 -13.20
N THR A 61 -8.12 -25.23 -12.25
CA THR A 61 -9.49 -25.74 -12.45
C THR A 61 -10.33 -24.73 -13.22
N ASP A 62 -11.39 -25.17 -13.89
CA ASP A 62 -12.33 -24.28 -14.60
C ASP A 62 -12.87 -23.17 -13.67
N GLN A 63 -13.13 -23.50 -12.40
CA GLN A 63 -13.55 -22.53 -11.38
C GLN A 63 -12.47 -21.47 -11.12
N GLN A 64 -11.20 -21.85 -11.03
CA GLN A 64 -10.12 -20.89 -10.81
C GLN A 64 -9.88 -19.98 -12.01
N VAL A 65 -10.17 -20.45 -13.23
CA VAL A 65 -10.14 -19.62 -14.45
C VAL A 65 -11.23 -18.55 -14.39
N GLU A 66 -12.46 -18.92 -14.03
CA GLU A 66 -13.58 -17.97 -13.84
C GLU A 66 -13.25 -16.94 -12.73
N MET A 67 -12.73 -17.40 -11.60
CA MET A 67 -12.29 -16.52 -10.51
C MET A 67 -11.17 -15.56 -10.93
N LEU A 68 -10.31 -15.99 -11.85
CA LEU A 68 -9.26 -15.15 -12.41
C LEU A 68 -9.85 -14.10 -13.36
N ASP A 69 -10.82 -14.47 -14.20
CA ASP A 69 -11.56 -13.53 -15.06
C ASP A 69 -12.23 -12.42 -14.25
N ASP A 70 -12.84 -12.75 -13.11
CA ASP A 70 -13.41 -11.78 -12.17
C ASP A 70 -12.36 -10.79 -11.65
N ALA A 71 -11.15 -11.27 -11.34
CA ALA A 71 -10.05 -10.43 -10.88
C ALA A 71 -9.56 -9.45 -11.97
N PHE A 72 -9.47 -9.91 -13.22
CA PHE A 72 -9.19 -9.06 -14.38
C PHE A 72 -10.29 -8.03 -14.62
N ALA A 73 -11.56 -8.44 -14.51
CA ALA A 73 -12.69 -7.53 -14.61
C ALA A 73 -12.69 -6.47 -13.49
N MET A 74 -12.35 -6.84 -12.26
CA MET A 74 -12.20 -5.92 -11.12
C MET A 74 -11.09 -4.89 -11.39
N MET A 75 -9.93 -5.31 -11.89
CA MET A 75 -8.87 -4.39 -12.32
C MET A 75 -9.34 -3.47 -13.45
N GLY A 76 -10.08 -4.00 -14.43
CA GLY A 76 -10.69 -3.23 -15.52
C GLY A 76 -11.77 -2.23 -15.08
N ARG A 77 -12.32 -2.36 -13.86
CA ARG A 77 -13.18 -1.33 -13.24
C ARG A 77 -12.38 -0.28 -12.45
N GLY A 78 -11.06 -0.46 -12.32
CA GLY A 78 -10.19 0.42 -11.53
C GLY A 78 -10.26 0.18 -10.03
N GLU A 79 -10.82 -0.95 -9.58
CA GLU A 79 -11.02 -1.27 -8.16
C GLU A 79 -9.74 -1.85 -7.51
N THR A 80 -8.62 -1.14 -7.65
CA THR A 80 -7.28 -1.65 -7.33
C THR A 80 -6.66 -1.11 -6.04
N VAL A 81 -7.46 -0.51 -5.14
CA VAL A 81 -6.99 -0.14 -3.80
C VAL A 81 -6.40 -1.38 -3.09
N GLY A 82 -5.16 -1.31 -2.62
CA GLY A 82 -4.47 -2.45 -2.02
C GLY A 82 -3.99 -3.53 -3.00
N VAL A 83 -4.04 -3.31 -4.32
CA VAL A 83 -3.49 -4.23 -5.34
C VAL A 83 -2.12 -3.73 -5.78
N PHE A 84 -1.11 -4.59 -5.62
CA PHE A 84 0.30 -4.20 -5.78
C PHE A 84 0.61 -3.54 -7.13
N GLN A 85 1.42 -2.47 -7.11
CA GLN A 85 1.83 -1.63 -8.25
C GLN A 85 0.74 -0.78 -8.92
N VAL A 86 -0.54 -1.11 -8.72
CA VAL A 86 -1.63 -0.51 -9.51
C VAL A 86 -2.65 0.30 -8.72
N GLU A 87 -2.26 0.78 -7.53
CA GLU A 87 -3.14 1.49 -6.60
C GLU A 87 -3.34 2.97 -6.94
N SER A 88 -2.41 3.60 -7.67
CA SER A 88 -2.46 5.05 -7.91
C SER A 88 -3.67 5.45 -8.77
N PRO A 89 -4.30 6.62 -8.54
CA PRO A 89 -5.47 7.05 -9.31
C PRO A 89 -5.25 7.08 -10.83
N GLY A 90 -4.05 7.47 -11.26
CA GLY A 90 -3.73 7.48 -12.68
C GLY A 90 -3.56 6.07 -13.26
N MET A 91 -3.01 5.13 -12.50
CA MET A 91 -2.98 3.71 -12.91
C MET A 91 -4.38 3.09 -12.93
N GLN A 92 -5.23 3.43 -11.96
CA GLN A 92 -6.65 3.04 -11.97
C GLN A 92 -7.37 3.55 -13.22
N SER A 93 -7.13 4.80 -13.61
CA SER A 93 -7.66 5.38 -14.85
C SER A 93 -7.14 4.63 -16.09
N MET A 94 -5.83 4.34 -16.13
CA MET A 94 -5.23 3.55 -17.19
C MET A 94 -5.89 2.17 -17.31
N LEU A 95 -6.07 1.44 -16.21
CA LEU A 95 -6.69 0.11 -16.21
C LEU A 95 -8.18 0.16 -16.61
N ARG A 96 -8.92 1.20 -16.22
CA ARG A 96 -10.30 1.44 -16.70
C ARG A 96 -10.36 1.60 -18.21
N GLY A 97 -9.38 2.29 -18.78
CA GLY A 97 -9.22 2.45 -20.22
C GLY A 97 -8.74 1.18 -20.92
N MET A 98 -7.84 0.41 -20.30
CA MET A 98 -7.24 -0.80 -20.87
C MET A 98 -8.16 -2.02 -20.82
N ARG A 99 -8.96 -2.17 -19.75
CA ARG A 99 -9.80 -3.35 -19.50
C ARG A 99 -9.04 -4.67 -19.74
N PRO A 100 -7.96 -4.92 -18.96
CA PRO A 100 -7.08 -6.06 -19.20
C PRO A 100 -7.85 -7.37 -19.09
N THR A 101 -7.56 -8.32 -19.97
CA THR A 101 -8.18 -9.66 -19.97
C THR A 101 -7.17 -10.78 -19.84
N LYS A 102 -5.87 -10.46 -19.97
CA LYS A 102 -4.77 -11.43 -19.91
C LYS A 102 -3.60 -10.88 -19.11
N PHE A 103 -2.78 -11.78 -18.59
CA PHE A 103 -1.56 -11.46 -17.85
C PHE A 103 -0.66 -10.48 -18.60
N GLU A 104 -0.46 -10.70 -19.90
CA GLU A 104 0.40 -9.86 -20.74
C GLU A 104 -0.07 -8.39 -20.82
N ASN A 105 -1.38 -8.13 -20.65
CA ASN A 105 -1.89 -6.76 -20.59
C ASN A 105 -1.40 -6.04 -19.33
N ILE A 106 -1.31 -6.76 -18.20
CA ILE A 106 -0.79 -6.19 -16.94
C ILE A 106 0.72 -5.91 -17.06
N VAL A 107 1.48 -6.84 -17.66
CA VAL A 107 2.92 -6.65 -17.94
C VAL A 107 3.13 -5.40 -18.80
N ALA A 108 2.32 -5.22 -19.85
CA ALA A 108 2.38 -4.06 -20.73
C ALA A 108 1.96 -2.77 -19.99
N GLY A 109 0.89 -2.81 -19.19
CA GLY A 109 0.42 -1.67 -18.40
C GLY A 109 1.47 -1.15 -17.42
N ILE A 110 2.12 -2.03 -16.67
CA ILE A 110 3.21 -1.68 -15.74
C ILE A 110 4.42 -1.08 -16.48
N SER A 111 4.67 -1.54 -17.71
CA SER A 111 5.78 -1.09 -18.53
C SER A 111 5.52 0.26 -19.19
N LEU A 112 4.30 0.48 -19.70
CA LEU A 112 3.90 1.67 -20.45
C LEU A 112 3.55 2.88 -19.58
N TYR A 113 3.09 2.67 -18.35
CA TYR A 113 2.63 3.74 -17.46
C TYR A 113 3.80 4.53 -16.83
N ARG A 114 4.56 5.23 -17.68
CA ARG A 114 5.73 6.06 -17.34
C ARG A 114 5.80 7.28 -18.26
N PRO A 115 6.41 8.41 -17.81
CA PRO A 115 6.64 9.57 -18.67
C PRO A 115 7.38 9.20 -19.96
N GLY A 116 6.80 9.51 -21.12
CA GLY A 116 7.27 9.09 -22.44
C GLY A 116 6.38 8.01 -23.07
N PRO A 117 6.47 6.72 -22.67
CA PRO A 117 5.67 5.66 -23.28
C PRO A 117 4.17 5.73 -22.96
N MET A 118 3.74 6.55 -21.98
CA MET A 118 2.32 6.78 -21.68
C MET A 118 1.50 7.26 -22.89
N ASP A 119 2.12 8.00 -23.83
CA ASP A 119 1.44 8.51 -25.03
C ASP A 119 0.98 7.38 -25.97
N PHE A 120 1.52 6.18 -25.81
CA PHE A 120 1.13 5.00 -26.60
C PHE A 120 0.01 4.19 -25.98
N ILE A 121 -0.35 4.44 -24.71
CA ILE A 121 -1.44 3.72 -24.02
C ILE A 121 -2.78 3.84 -24.78
N PRO A 122 -3.18 5.02 -25.31
CA PRO A 122 -4.40 5.11 -26.10
C PRO A 122 -4.41 4.18 -27.32
N HIS A 123 -3.32 4.15 -28.10
CA HIS A 123 -3.18 3.25 -29.25
C HIS A 123 -3.16 1.78 -28.84
N TYR A 124 -2.45 1.44 -27.75
CA TYR A 124 -2.45 0.10 -27.18
C TYR A 124 -3.89 -0.34 -26.86
N ASN A 125 -4.67 0.52 -26.22
CA ASN A 125 -6.05 0.24 -25.82
C ASN A 125 -6.98 0.10 -27.03
N GLU A 126 -6.89 0.98 -28.05
CA GLU A 126 -7.72 0.86 -29.26
C GLU A 126 -7.43 -0.42 -30.04
N ARG A 127 -6.16 -0.83 -30.13
CA ARG A 127 -5.76 -2.10 -30.76
C ARG A 127 -6.18 -3.31 -29.96
N LEU A 128 -6.01 -3.27 -28.63
CA LEU A 128 -6.49 -4.32 -27.72
C LEU A 128 -8.00 -4.55 -27.86
N HIS A 129 -8.77 -3.47 -28.05
CA HIS A 129 -10.22 -3.54 -28.27
C HIS A 129 -10.63 -3.84 -29.72
N GLY A 130 -9.68 -3.99 -30.64
CA GLY A 130 -9.96 -4.24 -32.06
C GLY A 130 -10.62 -3.07 -32.80
N ARG A 131 -10.44 -1.83 -32.29
CA ARG A 131 -10.96 -0.60 -32.89
C ARG A 131 -9.94 0.11 -33.79
N GLU A 132 -8.66 -0.24 -33.65
CA GLU A 132 -7.56 0.18 -34.52
C GLU A 132 -6.88 -1.06 -35.10
N GLU A 133 -6.56 -1.06 -36.40
CA GLU A 133 -5.75 -2.11 -37.02
C GLU A 133 -4.32 -2.08 -36.45
N VAL A 134 -3.69 -3.24 -36.31
CA VAL A 134 -2.31 -3.32 -35.81
C VAL A 134 -1.34 -3.20 -37.00
N PRO A 135 -0.61 -2.08 -37.15
CA PRO A 135 0.37 -1.96 -38.22
C PRO A 135 1.64 -2.73 -37.87
N TYR A 136 2.18 -3.46 -38.85
CA TYR A 136 3.53 -4.02 -38.78
C TYR A 136 4.33 -3.54 -39.98
N LEU A 137 5.53 -3.01 -39.75
CA LEU A 137 6.44 -2.61 -40.83
C LEU A 137 6.90 -3.81 -41.67
N HIS A 138 6.89 -5.02 -41.09
CA HIS A 138 7.29 -6.24 -41.77
C HIS A 138 6.61 -7.46 -41.14
N ASN A 139 6.30 -8.49 -41.93
CA ASN A 139 5.62 -9.71 -41.46
C ASN A 139 6.40 -10.44 -40.36
N LYS A 140 7.74 -10.34 -40.36
CA LYS A 140 8.59 -10.94 -39.30
C LYS A 140 8.50 -10.21 -37.95
N LEU A 141 7.93 -9.00 -37.89
CA LEU A 141 7.71 -8.29 -36.64
C LEU A 141 6.47 -8.79 -35.89
N GLU A 142 5.47 -9.30 -36.61
CA GLU A 142 4.23 -9.80 -36.02
C GLU A 142 4.47 -10.80 -34.86
N PRO A 143 5.24 -11.89 -35.02
CA PRO A 143 5.45 -12.84 -33.92
C PRO A 143 6.15 -12.25 -32.69
N ILE A 144 6.87 -11.13 -32.84
CA ILE A 144 7.61 -10.46 -31.74
C ILE A 144 6.72 -9.42 -31.03
N LEU A 145 5.92 -8.67 -31.81
CA LEU A 145 5.16 -7.51 -31.34
C LEU A 145 3.67 -7.79 -31.19
N LYS A 146 3.19 -8.98 -31.54
CA LYS A 146 1.76 -9.35 -31.43
C LYS A 146 1.23 -9.22 -30.00
N GLU A 147 2.02 -9.56 -29.00
CA GLU A 147 1.66 -9.42 -27.58
C GLU A 147 1.45 -7.96 -27.16
N THR A 148 2.12 -7.03 -27.82
CA THR A 148 2.08 -5.59 -27.54
C THR A 148 1.40 -4.79 -28.64
N PHE A 149 0.61 -5.46 -29.47
CA PHE A 149 -0.17 -4.85 -30.55
C PHE A 149 0.68 -3.94 -31.47
N GLY A 150 1.84 -4.43 -31.89
CA GLY A 150 2.73 -3.72 -32.83
C GLY A 150 3.57 -2.60 -32.19
N ILE A 151 3.45 -2.38 -30.88
CA ILE A 151 4.21 -1.33 -30.16
C ILE A 151 5.46 -1.98 -29.55
N ILE A 152 6.63 -1.38 -29.74
CA ILE A 152 7.86 -1.83 -29.07
C ILE A 152 7.82 -1.35 -27.62
N VAL A 153 7.66 -2.28 -26.67
CA VAL A 153 7.57 -1.98 -25.24
C VAL A 153 8.79 -2.51 -24.50
N TYR A 154 9.28 -3.68 -24.89
CA TYR A 154 10.27 -4.42 -24.12
C TYR A 154 11.68 -4.36 -24.74
N GLN A 155 12.68 -4.38 -23.87
CA GLN A 155 14.09 -4.52 -24.28
C GLN A 155 14.34 -5.84 -25.01
N GLU A 156 13.67 -6.91 -24.57
CA GLU A 156 13.73 -8.23 -25.17
C GLU A 156 13.14 -8.25 -26.58
N GLN A 157 12.11 -7.43 -26.86
CA GLN A 157 11.57 -7.28 -28.22
C GLN A 157 12.61 -6.65 -29.15
N ILE A 158 13.33 -5.62 -28.69
CA ILE A 158 14.42 -4.99 -29.46
C ILE A 158 15.51 -6.03 -29.78
N MET A 159 15.87 -6.86 -28.80
CA MET A 159 16.87 -7.92 -29.01
C MET A 159 16.38 -8.99 -29.98
N GLN A 160 15.11 -9.40 -29.90
CA GLN A 160 14.50 -10.36 -30.82
C GLN A 160 14.42 -9.81 -32.24
N ILE A 161 14.10 -8.52 -32.42
CA ILE A 161 14.10 -7.86 -33.73
C ILE A 161 15.50 -7.89 -34.32
N ALA A 162 16.51 -7.47 -33.55
CA ALA A 162 17.91 -7.48 -34.00
C ALA A 162 18.39 -8.88 -34.41
N GLY A 163 18.05 -9.91 -33.61
CA GLY A 163 18.44 -11.29 -33.89
C GLY A 163 17.73 -11.89 -35.10
N GLN A 164 16.41 -11.79 -35.14
CA GLN A 164 15.59 -12.49 -36.15
C GLN A 164 15.54 -11.77 -37.51
N LEU A 165 15.59 -10.44 -37.53
CA LEU A 165 15.49 -9.64 -38.76
C LEU A 165 16.86 -9.17 -39.29
N PHE A 166 17.91 -9.17 -38.46
CA PHE A 166 19.23 -8.63 -38.84
C PHE A 166 20.40 -9.53 -38.43
N GLY A 167 20.14 -10.77 -38.03
CA GLY A 167 21.16 -11.78 -37.80
C GLY A 167 22.13 -11.50 -36.64
N TYR A 168 21.74 -10.68 -35.66
CA TYR A 168 22.56 -10.48 -34.46
C TYR A 168 22.63 -11.75 -33.60
N ALA A 169 23.80 -12.06 -33.06
CA ALA A 169 23.87 -12.96 -31.92
C ALA A 169 23.24 -12.28 -30.68
N LEU A 170 22.66 -13.05 -29.75
CA LEU A 170 21.96 -12.49 -28.58
C LEU A 170 22.85 -11.57 -27.73
N GLY A 171 24.14 -11.90 -27.56
CA GLY A 171 25.10 -11.05 -26.86
C GLY A 171 25.39 -9.74 -27.61
N GLU A 172 25.43 -9.77 -28.94
CA GLU A 172 25.58 -8.56 -29.77
C GLU A 172 24.32 -7.68 -29.72
N ALA A 173 23.14 -8.31 -29.64
CA ALA A 173 21.86 -7.60 -29.54
C ALA A 173 21.74 -6.83 -28.21
N ASP A 174 22.26 -7.37 -27.09
CA ASP A 174 22.33 -6.63 -25.82
C ASP A 174 23.33 -5.48 -25.88
N LEU A 175 24.47 -5.65 -26.57
CA LEU A 175 25.41 -4.54 -26.82
C LEU A 175 24.75 -3.42 -27.62
N MET A 176 23.97 -3.78 -28.65
CA MET A 176 23.18 -2.82 -29.43
C MET A 176 22.17 -2.10 -28.53
N ARG A 177 21.37 -2.82 -27.73
CA ARG A 177 20.44 -2.23 -26.76
C ARG A 177 21.14 -1.22 -25.87
N LYS A 178 22.29 -1.58 -25.27
CA LYS A 178 23.10 -0.68 -24.42
C LYS A 178 23.60 0.55 -25.18
N ALA A 179 24.04 0.38 -26.43
CA ALA A 179 24.52 1.48 -27.27
C ALA A 179 23.40 2.47 -27.60
N VAL A 180 22.21 1.97 -27.94
CA VAL A 180 21.05 2.80 -28.24
C VAL A 180 20.58 3.56 -26.99
N SER A 181 20.49 2.91 -25.83
CA SER A 181 20.13 3.58 -24.58
C SER A 181 21.13 4.65 -24.13
N LYS A 182 22.43 4.51 -24.48
CA LYS A 182 23.48 5.51 -24.17
C LYS A 182 23.55 6.68 -25.15
N LYS A 183 22.77 6.67 -26.23
CA LYS A 183 22.71 7.73 -27.26
C LYS A 183 24.06 8.17 -27.84
N LYS A 184 25.03 7.25 -27.91
CA LYS A 184 26.33 7.56 -28.53
C LYS A 184 26.18 7.60 -30.04
N GLU A 185 26.24 8.79 -30.61
CA GLU A 185 26.01 9.03 -32.05
C GLU A 185 26.87 8.14 -32.96
N ALA A 186 28.14 7.95 -32.61
CA ALA A 186 29.04 7.05 -33.33
C ALA A 186 28.59 5.58 -33.32
N ASP A 187 28.09 5.09 -32.17
CA ASP A 187 27.62 3.71 -32.04
C ASP A 187 26.27 3.51 -32.75
N LEU A 188 25.38 4.52 -32.68
CA LEU A 188 24.10 4.52 -33.40
C LEU A 188 24.31 4.44 -34.91
N LEU A 189 25.22 5.26 -35.47
CA LEU A 189 25.55 5.22 -36.90
C LEU A 189 26.12 3.87 -37.32
N LYS A 190 26.96 3.26 -36.47
CA LYS A 190 27.50 1.92 -36.71
C LYS A 190 26.38 0.87 -36.77
N HIS A 191 25.46 0.88 -35.81
CA HIS A 191 24.35 -0.07 -35.80
C HIS A 191 23.35 0.17 -36.93
N ARG A 192 23.05 1.42 -37.27
CA ARG A 192 22.20 1.76 -38.43
C ARG A 192 22.78 1.17 -39.71
N LYS A 193 24.09 1.34 -39.93
CA LYS A 193 24.77 0.75 -41.10
C LYS A 193 24.64 -0.76 -41.15
N ILE A 194 24.79 -1.44 -40.01
CA ILE A 194 24.60 -2.91 -39.93
C ILE A 194 23.15 -3.30 -40.30
N PHE A 195 22.15 -2.53 -39.87
CA PHE A 195 20.75 -2.80 -40.22
C PHE A 195 20.51 -2.68 -41.73
N LEU A 196 21.04 -1.64 -42.37
CA LEU A 196 20.91 -1.43 -43.82
C LEU A 196 21.66 -2.50 -44.64
N GLU A 197 22.84 -2.93 -44.16
CA GLU A 197 23.63 -3.97 -44.83
C GLU A 197 23.01 -5.37 -44.69
N ARG A 198 22.54 -5.73 -43.49
CA ARG A 198 22.02 -7.08 -43.20
C ARG A 198 20.54 -7.24 -43.49
N GLY A 199 19.76 -6.16 -43.51
CA GLY A 199 18.32 -6.22 -43.80
C GLY A 199 18.00 -7.01 -45.07
N PRO A 200 18.61 -6.68 -46.23
CA PRO A 200 18.38 -7.40 -47.48
C PRO A 200 18.77 -8.89 -47.44
N GLU A 201 19.81 -9.24 -46.68
CA GLU A 201 20.23 -10.64 -46.45
C GLU A 201 19.16 -11.45 -45.70
N HIS A 202 18.30 -10.75 -44.95
CA HIS A 202 17.22 -11.31 -44.13
C HIS A 202 15.82 -10.96 -44.65
N GLU A 203 15.70 -10.62 -45.95
CA GLU A 203 14.44 -10.32 -46.64
C GLU A 203 13.71 -9.07 -46.12
N VAL A 204 14.43 -8.12 -45.54
CA VAL A 204 13.92 -6.80 -45.14
C VAL A 204 14.52 -5.76 -46.10
N ASP A 205 13.68 -5.04 -46.84
CA ASP A 205 14.20 -4.00 -47.74
C ASP A 205 14.83 -2.83 -46.96
N GLU A 206 15.71 -2.09 -47.62
CA GLU A 206 16.52 -1.03 -46.99
C GLU A 206 15.65 0.07 -46.36
N GLU A 207 14.52 0.43 -46.97
CA GLU A 207 13.60 1.47 -46.46
C GLU A 207 12.91 0.99 -45.18
N THR A 208 12.42 -0.25 -45.18
CA THR A 208 11.81 -0.88 -44.01
C THR A 208 12.84 -1.08 -42.89
N ALA A 209 14.07 -1.49 -43.22
CA ALA A 209 15.16 -1.65 -42.25
C ALA A 209 15.49 -0.33 -41.54
N ASP A 210 15.52 0.78 -42.28
CA ASP A 210 15.76 2.11 -41.72
C ASP A 210 14.63 2.56 -40.78
N LYS A 211 13.38 2.37 -41.19
CA LYS A 211 12.20 2.68 -40.37
C LYS A 211 12.20 1.89 -39.06
N ILE A 212 12.50 0.59 -39.11
CA ILE A 212 12.61 -0.27 -37.93
C ILE A 212 13.73 0.25 -37.00
N PHE A 213 14.87 0.66 -37.55
CA PHE A 213 15.97 1.19 -36.75
C PHE A 213 15.59 2.49 -36.03
N GLU A 214 14.89 3.40 -36.71
CA GLU A 214 14.41 4.65 -36.10
C GLU A 214 13.35 4.40 -35.02
N GLU A 215 12.43 3.45 -35.20
CA GLU A 215 11.51 3.02 -34.14
C GLU A 215 12.25 2.46 -32.92
N ILE A 216 13.23 1.58 -33.14
CA ILE A 216 14.07 1.05 -32.05
C ILE A 216 14.81 2.17 -31.32
N LYS A 217 15.37 3.14 -32.04
CA LYS A 217 16.08 4.28 -31.46
C LYS A 217 15.17 5.16 -30.61
N PHE A 218 13.94 5.38 -31.07
CA PHE A 218 12.93 6.10 -30.31
C PHE A 218 12.58 5.35 -29.02
N PHE A 219 12.27 4.05 -29.12
CA PHE A 219 11.79 3.24 -28.00
C PHE A 219 12.88 2.75 -27.05
N ALA A 220 14.14 2.65 -27.45
CA ALA A 220 15.21 2.20 -26.55
C ALA A 220 15.45 3.11 -25.34
N ASN A 221 14.94 4.35 -25.38
CA ASN A 221 14.92 5.25 -24.22
C ASN A 221 13.86 4.87 -23.18
N TYR A 222 12.83 4.15 -23.62
CA TYR A 222 11.64 3.83 -22.84
C TYR A 222 11.41 2.32 -22.71
N GLY A 223 12.21 1.52 -23.41
CA GLY A 223 12.13 0.07 -23.43
C GLY A 223 12.30 -0.49 -22.03
N PHE A 224 11.32 -1.25 -21.59
CA PHE A 224 11.31 -1.81 -20.24
C PHE A 224 11.81 -3.25 -20.22
N ASN A 225 12.39 -3.68 -19.10
CA ASN A 225 12.83 -5.08 -18.96
C ASN A 225 11.61 -5.98 -18.73
N LYS A 226 11.32 -6.88 -19.66
CA LYS A 226 10.12 -7.74 -19.61
C LYS A 226 10.16 -8.71 -18.45
N ALA A 227 11.33 -9.30 -18.15
CA ALA A 227 11.45 -10.25 -17.05
C ALA A 227 11.03 -9.61 -15.72
N HIS A 228 11.59 -8.44 -15.42
CA HIS A 228 11.27 -7.70 -14.21
C HIS A 228 9.80 -7.24 -14.15
N ALA A 229 9.24 -6.73 -15.27
CA ALA A 229 7.81 -6.41 -15.33
C ALA A 229 6.92 -7.63 -15.10
N SER A 230 7.31 -8.78 -15.67
CA SER A 230 6.53 -10.02 -15.56
C SER A 230 6.51 -10.52 -14.13
N ASP A 231 7.66 -10.55 -13.44
CA ASP A 231 7.75 -11.00 -12.05
C ASP A 231 6.88 -10.14 -11.11
N TYR A 232 6.88 -8.83 -11.32
CA TYR A 232 6.04 -7.92 -10.54
C TYR A 232 4.56 -8.05 -10.92
N ALA A 233 4.25 -8.27 -12.20
CA ALA A 233 2.90 -8.52 -12.67
C ALA A 233 2.30 -9.80 -12.05
N VAL A 234 3.12 -10.83 -11.78
CA VAL A 234 2.66 -12.02 -11.05
C VAL A 234 2.09 -11.60 -9.69
N ILE A 235 2.86 -10.83 -8.92
CA ILE A 235 2.44 -10.36 -7.59
C ILE A 235 1.20 -9.47 -7.73
N THR A 236 1.16 -8.57 -8.72
CA THR A 236 -0.02 -7.71 -8.99
C THR A 236 -1.27 -8.55 -9.22
N VAL A 237 -1.25 -9.53 -10.13
CA VAL A 237 -2.42 -10.36 -10.42
C VAL A 237 -2.77 -11.26 -9.23
N GLN A 238 -1.79 -11.80 -8.50
CA GLN A 238 -2.04 -12.59 -7.29
C GLN A 238 -2.74 -11.76 -6.21
N THR A 239 -2.31 -10.51 -5.98
CA THR A 239 -2.98 -9.61 -5.04
C THR A 239 -4.39 -9.24 -5.50
N ALA A 240 -4.59 -9.00 -6.80
CA ALA A 240 -5.92 -8.76 -7.37
C ALA A 240 -6.85 -9.96 -7.21
N PHE A 241 -6.34 -11.17 -7.44
CA PHE A 241 -7.07 -12.42 -7.27
C PHE A 241 -7.52 -12.60 -5.83
N LEU A 242 -6.62 -12.47 -4.85
CA LEU A 242 -6.98 -12.60 -3.44
C LEU A 242 -7.97 -11.53 -2.99
N LYS A 243 -7.80 -10.27 -3.43
CA LYS A 243 -8.75 -9.20 -3.13
C LYS A 243 -10.14 -9.48 -3.69
N CYS A 244 -10.23 -9.96 -4.93
CA CYS A 244 -11.50 -10.20 -5.59
C CYS A 244 -12.26 -11.37 -4.98
N GLN A 245 -11.54 -12.44 -4.64
CA GLN A 245 -12.14 -13.73 -4.27
C GLN A 245 -12.22 -13.96 -2.75
N TYR A 246 -11.30 -13.35 -2.00
CA TYR A 246 -11.22 -13.45 -0.54
C TYR A 246 -11.05 -12.05 0.08
N PRO A 247 -12.00 -11.12 -0.18
CA PRO A 247 -11.84 -9.72 0.19
C PRO A 247 -11.66 -9.52 1.69
N GLU A 248 -12.35 -10.26 2.55
CA GLU A 248 -12.26 -10.08 4.00
C GLU A 248 -10.89 -10.53 4.55
N GLU A 249 -10.36 -11.67 4.07
CA GLU A 249 -9.04 -12.18 4.42
C GLU A 249 -7.93 -11.27 3.86
N TYR A 250 -8.05 -10.85 2.61
CA TYR A 250 -7.05 -10.01 1.97
C TYR A 250 -7.01 -8.60 2.58
N MET A 251 -8.17 -8.00 2.83
CA MET A 251 -8.25 -6.68 3.47
C MET A 251 -7.78 -6.73 4.93
N THR A 252 -8.11 -7.79 5.69
CA THR A 252 -7.53 -8.00 7.03
C THR A 252 -6.02 -8.10 6.97
N ALA A 253 -5.46 -8.82 5.99
CA ALA A 253 -4.01 -8.93 5.82
C ALA A 253 -3.33 -7.58 5.52
N LEU A 254 -3.93 -6.76 4.65
CA LEU A 254 -3.46 -5.40 4.38
C LEU A 254 -3.43 -4.55 5.66
N LEU A 255 -4.52 -4.58 6.43
CA LEU A 255 -4.65 -3.84 7.69
C LEU A 255 -3.64 -4.30 8.75
N CYS A 256 -3.39 -5.61 8.85
CA CYS A 256 -2.39 -6.15 9.77
C CYS A 256 -0.97 -5.70 9.43
N VAL A 257 -0.60 -5.68 8.14
CA VAL A 257 0.78 -5.37 7.74
C VAL A 257 1.06 -3.86 7.73
N GLN A 258 0.05 -3.04 7.48
CA GLN A 258 0.17 -1.57 7.38
C GLN A 258 -0.42 -0.85 8.60
N PHE A 259 -0.58 -1.55 9.74
CA PHE A 259 -1.28 -1.02 10.93
C PHE A 259 -0.66 0.28 11.48
N ASP A 260 0.62 0.53 11.22
CA ASP A 260 1.38 1.70 11.65
C ASP A 260 1.25 2.90 10.70
N ASP A 261 0.75 2.70 9.48
CA ASP A 261 0.44 3.74 8.50
C ASP A 261 -1.03 4.14 8.58
N SER A 262 -1.34 5.12 9.44
CA SER A 262 -2.73 5.58 9.66
C SER A 262 -3.43 6.04 8.38
N ALA A 263 -2.68 6.57 7.40
CA ALA A 263 -3.27 7.02 6.14
C ALA A 263 -3.73 5.82 5.29
N LYS A 264 -2.88 4.79 5.16
CA LYS A 264 -3.26 3.55 4.47
C LYS A 264 -4.35 2.78 5.20
N VAL A 265 -4.30 2.71 6.53
CA VAL A 265 -5.35 2.07 7.34
C VAL A 265 -6.71 2.74 7.06
N ALA A 266 -6.77 4.08 7.03
CA ALA A 266 -7.99 4.80 6.68
C ALA A 266 -8.47 4.44 5.26
N THR A 267 -7.58 4.46 4.26
CA THR A 267 -7.89 4.07 2.87
C THR A 267 -8.42 2.64 2.76
N PHE A 268 -7.81 1.68 3.47
CA PHE A 268 -8.26 0.29 3.43
C PHE A 268 -9.58 0.08 4.18
N LEU A 269 -9.84 0.83 5.25
CA LEU A 269 -11.11 0.75 5.96
C LEU A 269 -12.26 1.39 5.18
N GLU A 270 -12.00 2.47 4.43
CA GLU A 270 -12.93 3.00 3.43
C GLU A 270 -13.22 1.96 2.33
N GLU A 271 -12.19 1.26 1.84
CA GLU A 271 -12.36 0.20 0.86
C GLU A 271 -13.17 -0.98 1.44
N CYS A 272 -12.97 -1.34 2.70
CA CYS A 272 -13.78 -2.35 3.38
C CYS A 272 -15.26 -1.95 3.42
N ARG A 273 -15.56 -0.67 3.71
CA ARG A 273 -16.94 -0.16 3.66
C ARG A 273 -17.52 -0.23 2.25
N ARG A 274 -16.75 0.14 1.22
CA ARG A 274 -17.17 0.02 -0.18
C ARG A 274 -17.49 -1.43 -0.56
N LEU A 275 -16.72 -2.39 -0.03
CA LEU A 275 -16.93 -3.83 -0.19
C LEU A 275 -18.02 -4.40 0.72
N ASN A 276 -18.71 -3.58 1.52
CA ASN A 276 -19.72 -3.97 2.51
C ASN A 276 -19.20 -4.93 3.59
N ILE A 277 -17.91 -4.88 3.92
CA ILE A 277 -17.28 -5.65 4.99
C ILE A 277 -17.50 -4.91 6.32
N PRO A 278 -18.21 -5.49 7.31
CA PRO A 278 -18.40 -4.90 8.61
C PRO A 278 -17.05 -4.65 9.31
N ILE A 279 -16.85 -3.44 9.83
CA ILE A 279 -15.72 -3.12 10.69
C ILE A 279 -16.23 -3.07 12.13
N LEU A 280 -15.69 -3.94 12.98
CA LEU A 280 -16.07 -4.02 14.38
C LEU A 280 -15.10 -3.18 15.21
N PRO A 281 -15.60 -2.39 16.18
CA PRO A 281 -14.75 -1.54 17.01
C PRO A 281 -13.73 -2.34 17.81
N PRO A 282 -12.64 -1.72 18.27
CA PRO A 282 -11.76 -2.39 19.22
C PRO A 282 -12.54 -2.74 20.49
N ASP A 283 -12.21 -3.87 21.12
CA ASP A 283 -12.79 -4.31 22.39
C ASP A 283 -11.76 -5.14 23.15
N ILE A 284 -11.45 -4.79 24.40
CA ILE A 284 -10.45 -5.51 25.21
C ILE A 284 -10.75 -7.00 25.39
N ASN A 285 -12.03 -7.41 25.32
CA ASN A 285 -12.45 -8.80 25.47
C ASN A 285 -12.33 -9.64 24.19
N TYR A 286 -12.24 -9.01 23.02
CA TYR A 286 -12.30 -9.70 21.73
C TYR A 286 -11.12 -9.37 20.81
N SER A 287 -10.65 -8.12 20.78
CA SER A 287 -9.57 -7.68 19.90
C SER A 287 -8.22 -8.29 20.26
N GLN A 288 -7.43 -8.59 19.23
CA GLN A 288 -6.01 -8.93 19.36
C GLN A 288 -5.14 -7.69 19.12
N LEU A 289 -3.81 -7.87 19.09
CA LEU A 289 -2.91 -6.81 18.63
C LEU A 289 -3.19 -6.44 17.17
N ASP A 290 -3.18 -7.44 16.31
CA ASP A 290 -3.48 -7.32 14.88
C ASP A 290 -5.00 -7.30 14.64
N PHE A 291 -5.40 -6.85 13.45
CA PHE A 291 -6.76 -7.03 12.96
C PHE A 291 -7.08 -8.52 12.79
N ASP A 292 -8.34 -8.90 13.01
CA ASP A 292 -8.78 -10.29 12.93
C ASP A 292 -10.19 -10.40 12.34
N ILE A 293 -10.57 -11.58 11.85
CA ILE A 293 -11.90 -11.84 11.30
C ILE A 293 -12.77 -12.48 12.36
N GLU A 294 -13.89 -11.85 12.66
CA GLU A 294 -14.88 -12.32 13.62
C GLU A 294 -16.19 -12.66 12.93
N THR A 295 -16.76 -13.81 13.26
CA THR A 295 -18.12 -14.17 12.80
C THR A 295 -19.14 -13.56 13.76
N MET A 296 -19.94 -12.65 13.24
CA MET A 296 -21.01 -11.97 13.96
C MET A 296 -22.20 -12.93 14.23
N PRO A 297 -23.08 -12.63 15.21
CA PRO A 297 -24.21 -13.48 15.56
C PRO A 297 -25.21 -13.75 14.42
N ASP A 298 -25.27 -12.87 13.43
CA ASP A 298 -26.12 -13.02 12.23
C ASP A 298 -25.48 -13.91 11.15
N GLY A 299 -24.29 -14.46 11.41
CA GLY A 299 -23.53 -15.31 10.49
C GLY A 299 -22.65 -14.55 9.50
N ARG A 300 -22.72 -13.21 9.48
CA ARG A 300 -21.81 -12.39 8.66
C ARG A 300 -20.43 -12.38 9.31
N ARG A 301 -19.39 -12.21 8.51
CA ARG A 301 -18.03 -12.01 9.00
C ARG A 301 -17.70 -10.53 8.94
N GLY A 302 -16.99 -10.05 9.96
CA GLY A 302 -16.53 -8.67 10.07
C GLY A 302 -15.07 -8.62 10.52
N ILE A 303 -14.41 -7.52 10.20
CA ILE A 303 -13.02 -7.29 10.61
C ILE A 303 -13.03 -6.59 11.97
N ARG A 304 -12.54 -7.28 13.00
CA ARG A 304 -12.31 -6.73 14.33
C ARG A 304 -11.07 -5.86 14.32
N PHE A 305 -11.22 -4.63 14.82
CA PHE A 305 -10.11 -3.68 14.89
C PHE A 305 -8.98 -4.21 15.79
N GLY A 306 -7.76 -4.21 15.25
CA GLY A 306 -6.55 -4.57 16.00
C GLY A 306 -6.15 -3.46 16.96
N MET A 307 -5.89 -3.80 18.22
CA MET A 307 -5.58 -2.79 19.23
C MET A 307 -4.27 -2.03 18.92
N ALA A 308 -3.32 -2.65 18.21
CA ALA A 308 -2.04 -2.02 17.86
C ALA A 308 -2.19 -0.84 16.89
N ALA A 309 -3.29 -0.76 16.14
CA ALA A 309 -3.60 0.37 15.25
C ALA A 309 -4.18 1.59 15.99
N ILE A 310 -4.49 1.47 17.30
CA ILE A 310 -4.99 2.57 18.11
C ILE A 310 -3.83 3.51 18.45
N LYS A 311 -3.92 4.77 18.03
CA LYS A 311 -2.87 5.76 18.37
C LYS A 311 -2.69 5.87 19.88
N ASN A 312 -1.44 6.00 20.29
CA ASN A 312 -1.00 6.11 21.69
C ASN A 312 -1.16 4.85 22.55
N ALA A 313 -1.61 3.73 21.99
CA ALA A 313 -1.62 2.45 22.67
C ALA A 313 -0.36 1.65 22.31
N GLY A 314 0.62 1.61 23.21
CA GLY A 314 1.87 0.89 22.97
C GLY A 314 1.66 -0.64 22.96
N VAL A 315 2.32 -1.35 22.05
CA VAL A 315 2.20 -2.81 21.89
C VAL A 315 2.43 -3.56 23.22
N ALA A 316 3.41 -3.14 24.03
CA ALA A 316 3.68 -3.77 25.33
C ALA A 316 2.50 -3.64 26.32
N ALA A 317 1.83 -2.48 26.35
CA ALA A 317 0.66 -2.24 27.19
C ALA A 317 -0.53 -3.09 26.75
N LEU A 318 -0.74 -3.18 25.43
CA LEU A 318 -1.82 -3.98 24.84
C LEU A 318 -1.58 -5.48 25.02
N GLN A 319 -0.33 -5.94 24.86
CA GLN A 319 0.03 -7.33 25.07
C GLN A 319 -0.21 -7.73 26.53
N HIS A 320 0.12 -6.85 27.49
CA HIS A 320 -0.18 -7.11 28.90
C HIS A 320 -1.68 -7.33 29.16
N ILE A 321 -2.56 -6.51 28.56
CA ILE A 321 -4.02 -6.70 28.66
C ILE A 321 -4.43 -8.07 28.08
N ILE A 322 -3.91 -8.41 26.90
CA ILE A 322 -4.20 -9.68 26.20
C ILE A 322 -3.72 -10.87 27.02
N ASP A 323 -2.52 -10.80 27.60
CA ASP A 323 -1.95 -11.88 28.41
C ASP A 323 -2.82 -12.13 29.65
N CYS A 324 -3.19 -11.07 30.39
CA CYS A 324 -4.10 -11.17 31.52
C CYS A 324 -5.45 -11.81 31.14
N ARG A 325 -6.02 -11.41 29.99
CA ARG A 325 -7.25 -11.99 29.46
C ARG A 325 -7.10 -13.46 29.08
N ASN A 326 -5.99 -13.83 28.45
CA ASN A 326 -5.75 -15.21 28.03
C ASN A 326 -5.54 -16.14 29.24
N GLU A 327 -4.97 -15.63 30.33
CA GLU A 327 -4.76 -16.37 31.58
C GLU A 327 -6.03 -16.52 32.41
N ASN A 328 -6.84 -15.47 32.52
CA ASN A 328 -7.97 -15.42 33.48
C ASN A 328 -9.36 -15.47 32.81
N GLY A 329 -9.44 -15.35 31.49
CA GLY A 329 -10.69 -15.27 30.74
C GLY A 329 -11.09 -13.82 30.40
N ARG A 330 -12.32 -13.65 29.93
CA ARG A 330 -12.86 -12.33 29.59
C ARG A 330 -13.15 -11.53 30.85
N PHE A 331 -12.95 -10.22 30.77
CA PHE A 331 -13.29 -9.27 31.82
C PHE A 331 -14.81 -9.11 31.88
N GLU A 332 -15.40 -9.34 33.05
CA GLU A 332 -16.86 -9.28 33.26
C GLU A 332 -17.34 -7.87 33.65
N SER A 333 -16.46 -7.08 34.29
CA SER A 333 -16.75 -5.71 34.72
C SER A 333 -15.50 -4.84 34.71
N LEU A 334 -15.67 -3.54 34.99
CA LEU A 334 -14.55 -2.60 35.12
C LEU A 334 -13.67 -2.94 36.33
N GLU A 335 -14.28 -3.36 37.44
CA GLU A 335 -13.59 -3.82 38.64
C GLU A 335 -12.74 -5.05 38.33
N ASP A 336 -13.34 -6.03 37.65
CA ASP A 336 -12.65 -7.25 37.22
C ASP A 336 -11.46 -6.94 36.31
N PHE A 337 -11.63 -6.03 35.36
CA PHE A 337 -10.53 -5.52 34.53
C PHE A 337 -9.41 -4.87 35.38
N CYS A 338 -9.75 -4.05 36.37
CA CYS A 338 -8.77 -3.41 37.26
C CYS A 338 -8.03 -4.40 38.17
N HIS A 339 -8.70 -5.49 38.58
CA HIS A 339 -8.13 -6.54 39.41
C HIS A 339 -7.21 -7.47 38.63
N GLN A 340 -7.57 -7.80 37.39
CA GLN A 340 -6.79 -8.70 36.55
C GLN A 340 -5.61 -8.02 35.85
N VAL A 341 -5.76 -6.74 35.47
CA VAL A 341 -4.74 -5.98 34.74
C VAL A 341 -4.13 -4.91 35.62
N ASP A 342 -2.80 -4.87 35.70
CA ASP A 342 -2.10 -3.78 36.37
C ASP A 342 -2.05 -2.55 35.45
N LEU A 343 -2.96 -1.60 35.69
CA LEU A 343 -3.08 -0.40 34.87
C LEU A 343 -1.86 0.53 34.96
N ARG A 344 -0.94 0.32 35.91
CA ARG A 344 0.37 1.00 35.94
C ARG A 344 1.23 0.60 34.74
N ALA A 345 1.19 -0.68 34.35
CA ALA A 345 1.94 -1.21 33.20
C ALA A 345 1.31 -0.81 31.86
N VAL A 346 -0.02 -0.62 31.83
CA VAL A 346 -0.73 -0.11 30.65
C VAL A 346 -0.45 1.38 30.41
N GLY A 347 -0.45 2.16 31.49
CA GLY A 347 -0.21 3.60 31.45
C GLY A 347 -1.44 4.43 31.07
N LYS A 348 -1.54 5.64 31.65
CA LYS A 348 -2.72 6.51 31.56
C LYS A 348 -3.09 6.89 30.12
N ARG A 349 -2.09 7.19 29.27
CA ARG A 349 -2.32 7.64 27.88
C ARG A 349 -2.91 6.52 26.99
N ALA A 350 -2.45 5.29 27.18
CA ALA A 350 -2.97 4.13 26.45
C ALA A 350 -4.41 3.83 26.89
N LEU A 351 -4.66 3.80 28.20
CA LEU A 351 -6.00 3.60 28.75
C LEU A 351 -6.99 4.70 28.33
N GLU A 352 -6.56 5.96 28.33
CA GLU A 352 -7.37 7.08 27.82
C GLU A 352 -7.79 6.84 26.37
N SER A 353 -6.85 6.39 25.53
CA SER A 353 -7.11 6.14 24.12
C SER A 353 -8.08 4.97 23.93
N LEU A 354 -7.90 3.87 24.68
CA LEU A 354 -8.81 2.72 24.70
C LEU A 354 -10.25 3.12 25.10
N ILE A 355 -10.40 3.96 26.12
CA ILE A 355 -11.72 4.45 26.56
C ILE A 355 -12.38 5.32 25.46
N LYS A 356 -11.63 6.27 24.89
CA LYS A 356 -12.15 7.19 23.87
C LYS A 356 -12.67 6.46 22.63
N VAL A 357 -11.97 5.41 22.20
CA VAL A 357 -12.37 4.59 21.05
C VAL A 357 -13.41 3.52 21.39
N GLY A 358 -13.83 3.44 22.66
CA GLY A 358 -14.86 2.51 23.11
C GLY A 358 -14.39 1.07 23.31
N ALA A 359 -13.08 0.84 23.44
CA ALA A 359 -12.54 -0.49 23.66
C ALA A 359 -12.82 -1.06 25.04
N VAL A 360 -13.21 -0.22 26.01
CA VAL A 360 -13.58 -0.62 27.37
C VAL A 360 -15.11 -0.60 27.49
N PRO A 361 -15.79 -1.77 27.45
CA PRO A 361 -17.25 -1.83 27.28
C PRO A 361 -18.06 -1.73 28.59
N PHE A 362 -17.47 -1.21 29.67
CA PHE A 362 -18.04 -1.30 31.03
C PHE A 362 -18.73 -0.02 31.54
N GLY A 363 -19.05 0.91 30.64
CA GLY A 363 -19.75 2.15 31.01
C GLY A 363 -19.75 3.18 29.89
N ASP A 364 -20.36 4.34 30.17
CA ASP A 364 -20.37 5.47 29.24
C ASP A 364 -18.95 6.04 29.07
N ARG A 365 -18.54 6.29 27.82
CA ARG A 365 -17.15 6.66 27.50
C ARG A 365 -16.70 7.95 28.16
N ASP A 366 -17.58 8.94 28.24
CA ASP A 366 -17.30 10.23 28.87
C ASP A 366 -17.15 10.10 30.39
N ALA A 367 -17.99 9.28 31.04
CA ALA A 367 -17.90 8.98 32.46
C ALA A 367 -16.60 8.23 32.81
N LEU A 368 -16.21 7.25 31.98
CA LEU A 368 -14.95 6.52 32.12
C LEU A 368 -13.74 7.44 31.88
N HIS A 369 -13.82 8.33 30.88
CA HIS A 369 -12.76 9.29 30.56
C HIS A 369 -12.53 10.30 31.70
N GLU A 370 -13.60 10.87 32.25
CA GLU A 370 -13.50 11.79 33.41
C GLU A 370 -13.00 11.07 34.67
N SER A 371 -13.30 9.78 34.81
CA SER A 371 -12.93 8.95 35.96
C SER A 371 -11.58 8.24 35.82
N LEU A 372 -10.79 8.54 34.78
CA LEU A 372 -9.56 7.83 34.45
C LEU A 372 -8.56 7.73 35.63
N ASP A 373 -8.35 8.83 36.37
CA ASP A 373 -7.46 8.84 37.54
C ASP A 373 -7.97 7.95 38.67
N ARG A 374 -9.28 7.87 38.86
CA ARG A 374 -9.91 6.99 39.85
C ARG A 374 -9.75 5.52 39.47
N ILE A 375 -9.95 5.18 38.20
CA ILE A 375 -9.79 3.82 37.68
C ILE A 375 -8.35 3.32 37.87
N VAL A 376 -7.36 4.14 37.49
CA VAL A 376 -5.94 3.81 37.66
C VAL A 376 -5.56 3.70 39.14
N GLY A 377 -6.09 4.60 39.98
CA GLY A 377 -5.87 4.57 41.44
C GLY A 377 -6.37 3.28 42.07
N PHE A 378 -7.60 2.86 41.72
CA PHE A 378 -8.21 1.64 42.21
C PHE A 378 -7.40 0.38 41.87
N SER A 379 -7.03 0.20 40.60
CA SER A 379 -6.16 -0.91 40.18
C SER A 379 -4.81 -0.88 40.91
N THR A 380 -4.21 0.30 41.05
CA THR A 380 -2.91 0.47 41.73
C THR A 380 -2.96 0.04 43.20
N GLU A 381 -4.02 0.39 43.91
CA GLU A 381 -4.19 0.04 45.33
C GLU A 381 -4.39 -1.46 45.51
N TYR A 382 -5.20 -2.09 44.64
CA TYR A 382 -5.42 -3.54 44.63
C TYR A 382 -4.11 -4.32 44.40
N HIS A 383 -3.35 -4.00 43.34
CA HIS A 383 -2.11 -4.71 43.01
C HIS A 383 -1.01 -4.49 44.06
N LYS A 384 -0.93 -3.28 44.66
CA LYS A 384 -0.03 -3.04 45.80
C LYS A 384 -0.41 -3.87 47.02
N ALA A 385 -1.70 -4.00 47.35
CA ALA A 385 -2.14 -4.83 48.47
C ALA A 385 -1.83 -6.32 48.27
N GLN A 386 -1.93 -6.80 47.02
CA GLN A 386 -1.50 -8.15 46.65
C GLN A 386 0.02 -8.35 46.77
N GLU A 387 0.84 -7.42 46.24
CA GLU A 387 2.31 -7.48 46.32
C GLU A 387 2.82 -7.52 47.77
N VAL A 388 2.18 -6.78 48.67
CA VAL A 388 2.53 -6.73 50.10
C VAL A 388 2.03 -7.96 50.87
N GLY A 389 1.25 -8.86 50.23
CA GLY A 389 0.68 -10.05 50.86
C GLY A 389 -0.41 -9.73 51.88
N GLN A 390 -0.93 -8.50 51.90
CA GLN A 390 -1.94 -8.04 52.86
C GLN A 390 -3.31 -8.69 52.63
N MET A 391 -3.57 -9.23 51.45
CA MET A 391 -4.80 -9.96 51.11
C MET A 391 -4.87 -11.35 51.78
N SER A 392 -3.76 -11.90 52.29
CA SER A 392 -3.68 -13.30 52.76
C SER A 392 -3.56 -13.47 54.28
N LEU A 393 -3.47 -12.38 55.07
CA LEU A 393 -3.26 -12.48 56.52
C LEU A 393 -4.55 -12.64 57.35
N PHE A 394 -5.72 -12.43 56.74
CA PHE A 394 -7.03 -12.71 57.33
C PHE A 394 -7.81 -13.53 56.32
N GLY A 395 -7.83 -14.85 56.51
CA GLY A 395 -8.58 -15.79 55.68
C GLY A 395 -10.03 -15.34 55.48
N GLY A 396 -10.54 -15.63 54.29
CA GLY A 396 -11.84 -15.19 53.79
C GLY A 396 -12.96 -15.23 54.84
N ASP A 397 -13.83 -14.23 54.74
CA ASP A 397 -15.06 -14.00 55.53
C ASP A 397 -15.00 -12.91 56.61
N MET A 398 -14.06 -11.95 56.56
CA MET A 398 -14.16 -10.71 57.37
C MET A 398 -13.81 -9.45 56.56
N GLY A 399 -14.85 -8.85 55.99
CA GLY A 399 -15.03 -7.41 55.71
C GLY A 399 -13.79 -6.53 55.58
N VAL A 400 -13.01 -6.74 54.53
CA VAL A 400 -12.58 -5.59 53.74
C VAL A 400 -13.84 -5.24 52.96
N ASP A 401 -14.43 -4.05 53.16
CA ASP A 401 -15.43 -3.56 52.20
C ASP A 401 -14.77 -3.76 50.83
N GLU A 402 -15.31 -4.64 49.98
CA GLU A 402 -14.96 -4.65 48.57
C GLU A 402 -15.26 -3.21 48.12
N GLU A 403 -14.25 -2.35 48.07
CA GLU A 403 -14.42 -0.98 47.63
C GLU A 403 -14.90 -1.07 46.19
N THR A 404 -16.21 -0.98 46.00
CA THR A 404 -16.80 -1.02 44.67
C THR A 404 -16.36 0.25 43.94
N LEU A 405 -15.77 0.07 42.75
CA LEU A 405 -15.32 1.18 41.92
C LEU A 405 -16.53 1.96 41.41
N TYR A 406 -16.88 3.04 42.09
CA TYR A 406 -17.97 3.90 41.66
C TYR A 406 -17.53 4.92 40.60
N ILE A 407 -18.08 4.76 39.38
CA ILE A 407 -17.94 5.70 38.27
C ILE A 407 -19.16 6.65 38.24
N PRO A 408 -19.01 7.92 38.62
CA PRO A 408 -20.09 8.89 38.53
C PRO A 408 -20.39 9.22 37.04
N PRO A 409 -21.63 9.59 36.71
CA PRO A 409 -21.93 10.19 35.42
C PRO A 409 -21.04 11.40 35.14
N ALA A 410 -20.66 11.61 33.88
CA ALA A 410 -19.86 12.75 33.47
C ALA A 410 -20.54 14.07 33.88
N LYS A 411 -19.76 15.00 34.43
CA LYS A 411 -20.29 16.32 34.85
C LYS A 411 -20.74 17.14 33.65
N ASP A 412 -19.95 17.08 32.59
CA ASP A 412 -20.20 17.73 31.31
C ASP A 412 -20.22 16.66 30.21
N PRO A 413 -21.40 16.12 29.86
CA PRO A 413 -21.52 15.07 28.86
C PRO A 413 -20.89 15.47 27.54
N VAL A 414 -20.02 14.61 27.01
CA VAL A 414 -19.32 14.88 25.75
C VAL A 414 -20.31 14.75 24.62
N ARG A 415 -20.29 15.68 23.66
CA ARG A 415 -21.22 15.60 22.53
C ARG A 415 -20.81 14.41 21.67
N PRO A 416 -21.74 13.59 21.16
CA PRO A 416 -21.37 12.47 20.31
C PRO A 416 -20.56 12.84 19.05
N ARG A 417 -20.66 14.07 18.53
CA ARG A 417 -19.75 14.56 17.47
C ARG A 417 -18.29 14.61 17.95
N ASP A 418 -18.06 15.06 19.17
CA ASP A 418 -16.72 15.13 19.75
C ASP A 418 -16.17 13.73 20.03
N MET A 419 -17.03 12.77 20.42
CA MET A 419 -16.65 11.36 20.55
C MET A 419 -16.27 10.73 19.20
N LEU A 420 -17.03 11.01 18.14
CA LEU A 420 -16.67 10.60 16.78
C LEU A 420 -15.37 11.27 16.33
N GLY A 421 -15.14 12.52 16.73
CA GLY A 421 -13.86 13.20 16.56
C GLY A 421 -12.69 12.44 17.19
N TRP A 422 -12.88 11.87 18.38
CA TRP A 422 -11.86 11.02 19.02
C TRP A 422 -11.60 9.73 18.23
N GLU A 423 -12.63 9.09 17.68
CA GLU A 423 -12.45 7.91 16.83
C GLU A 423 -11.66 8.24 15.57
N LYS A 424 -12.02 9.33 14.88
CA LYS A 424 -11.28 9.80 13.70
C LYS A 424 -9.82 10.14 14.06
N GLU A 425 -9.60 10.78 15.20
CA GLU A 425 -8.25 11.12 15.67
C GLU A 425 -7.42 9.86 15.97
N LEU A 426 -7.97 8.91 16.72
CA LEU A 426 -7.25 7.77 17.30
C LEU A 426 -7.24 6.51 16.44
N LEU A 427 -8.26 6.30 15.62
CA LEU A 427 -8.42 5.14 14.72
C LEU A 427 -8.23 5.52 13.25
N GLY A 428 -8.39 6.80 12.90
CA GLY A 428 -8.32 7.30 11.51
C GLY A 428 -9.68 7.41 10.81
N LEU A 429 -10.76 6.92 11.42
CA LEU A 429 -12.12 6.90 10.87
C LEU A 429 -13.17 6.83 11.99
N TYR A 430 -14.42 7.08 11.62
CA TYR A 430 -15.56 6.82 12.49
C TYR A 430 -15.96 5.34 12.49
N VAL A 431 -15.94 4.67 13.64
CA VAL A 431 -16.20 3.22 13.75
C VAL A 431 -17.56 2.94 14.37
N THR A 432 -18.02 3.73 15.33
CA THR A 432 -19.30 3.46 16.03
C THR A 432 -20.53 4.14 15.44
N GLY A 433 -20.34 4.91 14.38
CA GLY A 433 -21.39 5.58 13.62
C GLY A 433 -20.80 6.76 12.87
N ARG A 434 -21.59 7.41 12.03
CA ARG A 434 -21.20 8.61 11.30
C ARG A 434 -21.99 9.81 11.79
N PRO A 435 -21.43 11.03 11.70
CA PRO A 435 -22.18 12.26 12.00
C PRO A 435 -23.55 12.34 11.29
N VAL A 436 -23.64 11.84 10.06
CA VAL A 436 -24.89 11.73 9.27
C VAL A 436 -25.97 10.85 9.92
N ASP A 437 -25.60 9.85 10.72
CA ASP A 437 -26.54 8.82 11.18
C ASP A 437 -27.64 9.39 12.09
N ARG A 438 -27.35 10.47 12.83
CA ARG A 438 -28.35 11.20 13.65
C ARG A 438 -29.50 11.80 12.84
N HIS A 439 -29.22 12.10 11.58
CA HIS A 439 -30.17 12.71 10.66
C HIS A 439 -30.66 11.70 9.62
N ARG A 440 -30.28 10.41 9.76
CA ARG A 440 -30.63 9.35 8.81
C ARG A 440 -32.12 9.26 8.55
N ASP A 441 -32.95 9.28 9.59
CA ASP A 441 -34.41 9.22 9.42
C ASP A 441 -34.96 10.45 8.67
N LYS A 442 -34.34 11.62 8.87
CA LYS A 442 -34.72 12.85 8.14
C LYS A 442 -34.31 12.78 6.68
N PHE A 443 -33.13 12.24 6.40
CA PHE A 443 -32.65 12.02 5.03
C PHE A 443 -33.46 10.93 4.32
N ALA A 444 -33.76 9.83 4.99
CA ALA A 444 -34.60 8.75 4.47
C ALA A 444 -36.04 9.20 4.19
N ALA A 445 -36.58 10.14 4.98
CA ALA A 445 -37.88 10.75 4.75
C ALA A 445 -37.87 11.84 3.65
N MET A 446 -36.69 12.27 3.20
CA MET A 446 -36.56 13.30 2.16
C MET A 446 -36.78 12.66 0.79
N SER A 447 -37.76 13.15 0.04
CA SER A 447 -38.00 12.68 -1.33
C SER A 447 -36.86 13.13 -2.27
N ASN A 448 -36.55 12.29 -3.25
CA ASN A 448 -35.58 12.54 -4.32
C ASN A 448 -34.09 12.60 -3.89
N LEU A 449 -33.77 12.10 -2.71
CA LEU A 449 -32.38 11.93 -2.27
C LEU A 449 -31.75 10.72 -2.97
N HIS A 450 -30.65 10.94 -3.67
CA HIS A 450 -29.93 9.90 -4.38
C HIS A 450 -28.81 9.34 -3.52
N VAL A 451 -28.61 8.03 -3.58
CA VAL A 451 -27.45 7.37 -2.99
C VAL A 451 -26.26 7.51 -3.93
N VAL A 452 -25.13 8.00 -3.44
CA VAL A 452 -23.94 8.27 -4.27
C VAL A 452 -23.44 7.03 -5.01
N ASN A 453 -23.43 5.88 -4.35
CA ASN A 453 -22.97 4.64 -4.98
C ASN A 453 -23.90 4.18 -6.10
N ASP A 454 -25.22 4.41 -5.98
CA ASP A 454 -26.19 4.09 -7.03
C ASP A 454 -26.03 5.03 -8.24
N LEU A 455 -25.70 6.31 -7.98
CA LEU A 455 -25.36 7.26 -9.04
C LEU A 455 -24.10 6.83 -9.79
N LYS A 456 -23.06 6.38 -9.07
CA LYS A 456 -21.82 5.88 -9.68
C LYS A 456 -22.05 4.58 -10.44
N ALA A 457 -22.88 3.68 -9.92
CA ALA A 457 -23.21 2.42 -10.61
C ALA A 457 -23.98 2.68 -11.92
N ASN A 458 -24.81 3.72 -11.98
CA ASN A 458 -25.60 4.10 -13.15
C ASN A 458 -25.05 5.37 -13.84
N ALA A 459 -23.74 5.59 -13.77
CA ALA A 459 -23.12 6.86 -14.11
C ALA A 459 -23.46 7.37 -15.53
N GLU A 460 -23.42 6.49 -16.53
CA GLU A 460 -23.75 6.84 -17.92
C GLU A 460 -25.22 7.27 -18.08
N ALA A 461 -26.14 6.58 -17.40
CA ALA A 461 -27.57 6.89 -17.46
C ALA A 461 -27.94 8.15 -16.66
N MET A 462 -27.10 8.55 -15.70
CA MET A 462 -27.32 9.71 -14.83
C MET A 462 -26.58 10.97 -15.29
N HIS A 463 -25.75 10.88 -16.34
CA HIS A 463 -25.05 12.04 -16.88
C HIS A 463 -26.02 13.15 -17.31
N GLU A 464 -25.70 14.39 -16.92
CA GLU A 464 -26.49 15.61 -17.15
C GLU A 464 -27.88 15.62 -16.50
N LYS A 465 -28.19 14.67 -15.61
CA LYS A 465 -29.44 14.67 -14.86
C LYS A 465 -29.33 15.45 -13.54
N PRO A 466 -30.43 16.10 -13.10
CA PRO A 466 -30.49 16.72 -11.80
C PRO A 466 -30.43 15.65 -10.71
N VAL A 467 -29.57 15.86 -9.73
CA VAL A 467 -29.38 14.99 -8.58
C VAL A 467 -29.40 15.80 -7.29
N ARG A 468 -29.88 15.15 -6.23
CA ARG A 468 -29.89 15.69 -4.87
C ARG A 468 -29.24 14.67 -3.96
N VAL A 469 -28.24 15.11 -3.20
CA VAL A 469 -27.45 14.25 -2.31
C VAL A 469 -27.34 14.93 -0.96
N ALA A 470 -27.26 14.17 0.12
CA ALA A 470 -26.98 14.73 1.44
C ALA A 470 -25.86 13.98 2.11
N GLY A 471 -25.06 14.66 2.90
CA GLY A 471 -23.88 14.03 3.43
C GLY A 471 -23.05 14.94 4.30
N GLU A 472 -21.94 14.41 4.76
CA GLU A 472 -20.92 15.10 5.53
C GLU A 472 -19.84 15.66 4.60
N ILE A 473 -19.41 16.89 4.85
CA ILE A 473 -18.24 17.46 4.19
C ILE A 473 -16.97 16.82 4.78
N VAL A 474 -16.30 16.03 3.95
CA VAL A 474 -15.02 15.38 4.26
C VAL A 474 -13.86 16.35 4.06
N SER A 475 -13.88 17.13 2.98
CA SER A 475 -12.85 18.12 2.66
C SER A 475 -13.38 19.27 1.81
N LEU A 476 -12.71 20.43 1.88
CA LEU A 476 -12.98 21.64 1.08
C LEU A 476 -11.66 22.15 0.50
N ARG A 477 -11.57 22.26 -0.83
CA ARG A 477 -10.43 22.87 -1.54
C ARG A 477 -10.88 24.12 -2.29
N LYS A 478 -10.32 25.29 -1.95
CA LYS A 478 -10.54 26.54 -2.69
C LYS A 478 -9.59 26.59 -3.90
N ILE A 479 -10.11 26.93 -5.08
CA ILE A 479 -9.35 27.02 -6.33
C ILE A 479 -9.60 28.39 -6.96
N ILE A 480 -8.54 29.04 -7.42
CA ILE A 480 -8.64 30.27 -8.21
C ILE A 480 -8.64 29.88 -9.69
N THR A 481 -9.67 30.29 -10.42
CA THR A 481 -9.79 30.01 -11.85
C THR A 481 -8.82 30.87 -12.67
N ARG A 482 -8.60 30.52 -13.95
CA ARG A 482 -7.79 31.32 -14.89
C ARG A 482 -8.32 32.74 -15.09
N THR A 483 -9.61 32.96 -14.82
CA THR A 483 -10.28 34.27 -14.86
C THR A 483 -10.20 35.03 -13.53
N ASN A 484 -9.36 34.59 -12.59
CA ASN A 484 -9.16 35.17 -11.27
C ASN A 484 -10.42 35.23 -10.38
N THR A 485 -11.38 34.33 -10.61
CA THR A 485 -12.55 34.14 -9.75
C THR A 485 -12.37 32.89 -8.89
N GLN A 486 -12.86 32.93 -7.65
CA GLN A 486 -12.74 31.81 -6.72
C GLN A 486 -13.84 30.77 -6.97
N MET A 487 -13.49 29.51 -6.86
CA MET A 487 -14.41 28.38 -6.84
C MET A 487 -13.97 27.40 -5.74
N ALA A 488 -14.81 26.43 -5.39
CA ALA A 488 -14.45 25.41 -4.42
C ALA A 488 -14.81 24.00 -4.92
N ILE A 489 -14.03 23.01 -4.46
CA ILE A 489 -14.35 21.60 -4.62
C ILE A 489 -14.54 21.03 -3.22
N LEU A 490 -15.74 20.52 -2.96
CA LEU A 490 -16.09 19.79 -1.75
C LEU A 490 -15.97 18.30 -2.02
N GLN A 491 -15.53 17.54 -1.02
CA GLN A 491 -15.71 16.09 -1.00
C GLN A 491 -16.82 15.78 0.01
N VAL A 492 -17.91 15.18 -0.46
CA VAL A 492 -19.09 14.87 0.37
C VAL A 492 -19.21 13.36 0.52
N GLU A 493 -19.32 12.88 1.76
CA GLU A 493 -19.66 11.49 2.10
C GLU A 493 -21.16 11.39 2.37
N ASP A 494 -21.84 10.52 1.62
CA ASP A 494 -23.29 10.36 1.61
C ASP A 494 -23.86 9.80 2.92
N TRP A 495 -25.10 10.19 3.24
CA TRP A 495 -25.84 9.76 4.43
C TRP A 495 -26.14 8.26 4.46
N HIS A 496 -26.23 7.61 3.29
CA HIS A 496 -26.62 6.20 3.17
C HIS A 496 -25.58 5.26 3.79
N GLU A 497 -25.98 4.05 4.23
CA GLU A 497 -25.11 3.08 4.93
C GLU A 497 -23.83 2.72 4.14
N THR A 498 -23.90 2.84 2.82
CA THR A 498 -22.79 2.56 1.90
C THR A 498 -21.70 3.64 1.90
N ALA A 499 -21.89 4.75 2.60
CA ALA A 499 -20.91 5.84 2.77
C ALA A 499 -20.24 6.29 1.45
N GLY A 500 -21.03 6.46 0.38
CA GLY A 500 -20.49 6.81 -0.93
C GLY A 500 -19.93 8.23 -0.93
N THR A 501 -18.71 8.42 -1.43
CA THR A 501 -18.09 9.75 -1.53
C THR A 501 -18.24 10.35 -2.93
N ILE A 502 -18.47 11.65 -3.06
CA ILE A 502 -18.52 12.32 -4.37
C ILE A 502 -17.89 13.71 -4.31
N GLU A 503 -17.19 14.09 -5.38
CA GLU A 503 -16.71 15.45 -5.54
C GLU A 503 -17.87 16.35 -5.98
N VAL A 504 -18.04 17.46 -5.27
CA VAL A 504 -19.03 18.49 -5.53
C VAL A 504 -18.32 19.78 -5.89
N VAL A 505 -18.53 20.24 -7.13
CA VAL A 505 -17.89 21.42 -7.68
C VAL A 505 -18.81 22.62 -7.52
N LEU A 506 -18.34 23.60 -6.74
CA LEU A 506 -18.99 24.90 -6.55
C LEU A 506 -18.34 25.92 -7.48
N PHE A 507 -18.95 26.16 -8.63
CA PHE A 507 -18.52 27.22 -9.56
C PHE A 507 -18.65 28.61 -8.90
N PRO A 508 -17.95 29.65 -9.41
CA PRO A 508 -17.88 30.94 -8.74
C PRO A 508 -19.22 31.52 -8.31
N ARG A 509 -20.25 31.46 -9.17
CA ARG A 509 -21.59 31.95 -8.85
C ARG A 509 -22.25 31.22 -7.67
N THR A 510 -21.99 29.93 -7.51
CA THR A 510 -22.51 29.12 -6.40
C THR A 510 -21.65 29.34 -5.16
N TRP A 511 -20.33 29.38 -5.31
CA TRP A 511 -19.38 29.64 -4.23
C TRP A 511 -19.64 30.99 -3.55
N ASP A 512 -19.82 32.07 -4.32
CA ASP A 512 -20.08 33.42 -3.79
C ASP A 512 -21.33 33.49 -2.91
N LYS A 513 -22.31 32.58 -3.09
CA LYS A 513 -23.53 32.53 -2.27
C LYS A 513 -23.33 31.83 -0.93
N VAL A 514 -22.35 30.93 -0.83
CA VAL A 514 -22.13 30.06 0.33
C VAL A 514 -20.78 30.33 1.01
N VAL A 515 -19.97 31.25 0.48
CA VAL A 515 -18.65 31.58 1.02
C VAL A 515 -18.72 32.06 2.46
N ASP A 516 -19.70 32.91 2.79
CA ASP A 516 -19.89 33.43 4.15
C ASP A 516 -20.21 32.30 5.16
N TYR A 517 -21.01 31.32 4.75
CA TYR A 517 -21.32 30.13 5.55
C TYR A 517 -20.03 29.37 5.90
N PHE A 518 -19.20 29.10 4.88
CA PHE A 518 -17.95 28.36 5.07
C PHE A 518 -16.88 29.18 5.80
N GLU A 519 -16.84 30.51 5.65
CA GLU A 519 -15.85 31.38 6.31
C GLU A 519 -16.20 31.72 7.77
N GLU A 520 -17.48 31.89 8.11
CA GLU A 520 -17.92 32.05 9.50
C GLU A 520 -17.76 30.76 10.32
N HIS A 521 -18.04 29.60 9.71
CA HIS A 521 -17.82 28.30 10.35
C HIS A 521 -16.33 28.05 10.61
N HIS A 522 -15.45 28.40 9.65
CA HIS A 522 -13.99 28.25 9.78
C HIS A 522 -13.38 29.00 10.98
N GLN A 523 -13.99 30.12 11.40
CA GLN A 523 -13.53 30.88 12.58
C GLN A 523 -13.95 30.25 13.92
N ARG A 524 -14.97 29.38 13.92
CA ARG A 524 -15.53 28.76 15.14
C ARG A 524 -15.10 27.30 15.32
N GLN A 525 -14.99 26.51 14.24
CA GLN A 525 -14.57 25.10 14.21
C GLN A 525 -14.05 24.71 12.81
N PRO A 526 -13.32 23.59 12.62
CA PRO A 526 -13.03 23.08 11.28
C PRO A 526 -14.34 22.77 10.53
N VAL A 527 -14.40 23.19 9.25
CA VAL A 527 -15.54 22.97 8.32
C VAL A 527 -15.76 21.47 8.03
N GLU A 528 -14.73 20.66 8.25
CA GLU A 528 -14.83 19.21 8.18
C GLU A 528 -15.86 18.70 9.19
N SER A 529 -16.71 17.78 8.74
CA SER A 529 -17.80 17.16 9.49
C SER A 529 -19.16 17.89 9.54
N ASP A 530 -19.30 18.98 8.78
CA ASP A 530 -20.61 19.64 8.62
C ASP A 530 -21.50 18.91 7.63
N LEU A 531 -22.79 18.85 7.95
CA LEU A 531 -23.80 18.13 7.19
C LEU A 531 -24.46 19.08 6.19
N VAL A 532 -24.49 18.69 4.93
CA VAL A 532 -25.04 19.49 3.82
C VAL A 532 -25.97 18.69 2.93
N VAL A 533 -26.89 19.40 2.29
CA VAL A 533 -27.71 18.91 1.18
C VAL A 533 -27.27 19.66 -0.08
N VAL A 534 -26.89 18.90 -1.09
CA VAL A 534 -26.38 19.40 -2.37
C VAL A 534 -27.40 19.10 -3.47
N ASN A 535 -27.81 20.14 -4.19
CA ASN A 535 -28.56 20.02 -5.44
C ASN A 535 -27.65 20.43 -6.59
N GLY A 536 -27.66 19.64 -7.66
CA GLY A 536 -26.85 19.93 -8.82
C GLY A 536 -27.06 18.96 -9.97
N VAL A 537 -26.15 19.00 -10.93
CA VAL A 537 -26.17 18.13 -12.11
C VAL A 537 -25.04 17.12 -12.02
N PHE A 538 -25.35 15.84 -12.23
CA PHE A 538 -24.35 14.77 -12.22
C PHE A 538 -23.55 14.76 -13.53
N ASP A 539 -22.22 14.77 -13.41
CA ASP A 539 -21.31 14.99 -14.52
C ASP A 539 -20.18 13.96 -14.53
N ILE A 540 -19.95 13.34 -15.68
CA ILE A 540 -18.87 12.36 -15.91
C ILE A 540 -17.94 12.78 -17.05
N SER A 541 -18.11 14.00 -17.58
CA SER A 541 -17.37 14.50 -18.75
C SER A 541 -15.85 14.56 -18.56
N ARG A 542 -15.37 14.56 -17.31
CA ARG A 542 -13.95 14.56 -16.95
C ARG A 542 -13.40 13.19 -16.53
N GLY A 543 -14.15 12.12 -16.77
CA GLY A 543 -13.77 10.74 -16.45
C GLY A 543 -14.24 10.28 -15.07
N ASP A 544 -13.99 11.07 -14.02
CA ASP A 544 -14.44 10.75 -12.67
C ASP A 544 -15.82 11.38 -12.36
N PRO A 545 -16.75 10.63 -11.74
CA PRO A 545 -18.08 11.15 -11.41
C PRO A 545 -18.05 12.29 -10.39
N GLN A 546 -18.67 13.40 -10.74
CA GLN A 546 -18.77 14.61 -9.89
C GLN A 546 -20.16 15.25 -9.98
N ILE A 547 -20.47 16.16 -9.07
CA ILE A 547 -21.70 16.95 -9.08
C ILE A 547 -21.35 18.42 -9.27
N LYS A 548 -21.92 19.04 -10.30
CA LYS A 548 -21.88 20.50 -10.49
C LYS A 548 -23.00 21.09 -9.64
N ALA A 549 -22.65 21.69 -8.51
CA ALA A 549 -23.64 22.16 -7.54
C ALA A 549 -24.27 23.49 -7.97
N ASP A 550 -25.60 23.51 -7.99
CA ASP A 550 -26.42 24.70 -8.18
C ASP A 550 -26.77 25.34 -6.84
N MET A 551 -26.94 24.51 -5.80
CA MET A 551 -27.28 24.95 -4.44
C MET A 551 -26.68 23.99 -3.41
N VAL A 552 -26.17 24.56 -2.32
CA VAL A 552 -25.76 23.85 -1.10
C VAL A 552 -26.51 24.48 0.07
N ASP A 553 -27.16 23.66 0.87
CA ASP A 553 -27.96 24.08 2.02
C ASP A 553 -27.58 23.25 3.26
N ASP A 554 -27.65 23.85 4.44
CA ASP A 554 -27.47 23.21 5.75
C ASP A 554 -28.81 22.94 6.46
N GLN A 555 -29.90 23.46 5.91
CA GLN A 555 -31.24 23.26 6.43
C GLN A 555 -31.85 21.97 5.88
N PHE A 556 -32.01 20.97 6.75
CA PHE A 556 -32.65 19.68 6.44
C PHE A 556 -34.18 19.79 6.24
N GLN A 557 -34.65 20.83 5.55
CA GLN A 557 -36.07 21.04 5.29
C GLN A 557 -36.56 20.03 4.23
N VAL A 558 -37.62 19.30 4.59
CA VAL A 558 -38.39 18.47 3.65
C VAL A 558 -39.11 19.44 2.71
N MET A 559 -38.55 19.64 1.52
CA MET A 559 -39.23 20.38 0.46
C MET A 559 -40.47 19.59 0.04
N THR A 560 -41.62 20.24 0.13
CA THR A 560 -42.88 19.69 -0.34
C THR A 560 -42.89 19.64 -1.88
N PRO A 561 -43.73 18.80 -2.51
CA PRO A 561 -43.92 18.84 -3.96
C PRO A 561 -44.30 20.23 -4.50
N GLU A 562 -44.90 21.08 -3.66
CA GLU A 562 -45.24 22.48 -3.97
C GLU A 562 -44.00 23.38 -4.02
N ASP A 563 -42.99 23.14 -3.18
CA ASP A 563 -41.72 23.89 -3.18
C ASP A 563 -40.87 23.57 -4.43
N ILE A 564 -40.92 22.31 -4.89
CA ILE A 564 -40.26 21.86 -6.12
C ILE A 564 -40.96 22.45 -7.35
N ALA A 565 -42.31 22.49 -7.35
CA ALA A 565 -43.08 23.14 -8.40
C ALA A 565 -42.78 24.65 -8.46
N ALA A 566 -42.64 25.32 -7.31
CA ALA A 566 -42.29 26.74 -7.25
C ALA A 566 -40.89 27.05 -7.81
N LEU A 567 -39.91 26.16 -7.61
CA LEU A 567 -38.55 26.29 -8.16
C LEU A 567 -38.52 26.05 -9.68
N ALA A 568 -39.27 25.07 -10.19
CA ALA A 568 -39.43 24.83 -11.62
C ALA A 568 -40.15 25.99 -12.32
N ASP A 569 -41.18 26.54 -11.67
CA ASP A 569 -41.94 27.70 -12.15
C ASP A 569 -41.12 29.00 -12.09
N GLN A 570 -40.12 29.09 -11.20
CA GLN A 570 -39.14 30.18 -11.19
C GLN A 570 -38.14 30.10 -12.36
N GLN A 571 -37.68 28.90 -12.71
CA GLN A 571 -36.83 28.68 -13.89
C GLN A 571 -37.57 28.96 -15.21
N GLU A 572 -38.85 28.58 -15.31
CA GLU A 572 -39.68 28.91 -16.48
C GLU A 572 -39.97 30.42 -16.59
N ARG A 573 -40.19 31.12 -15.47
CA ARG A 573 -40.37 32.58 -15.45
C ARG A 573 -39.11 33.36 -15.83
N ASP A 574 -37.92 32.88 -15.45
CA ASP A 574 -36.64 33.48 -15.85
C ASP A 574 -36.33 33.25 -17.36
N LEU A 575 -36.88 32.20 -17.96
CA LEU A 575 -36.83 31.95 -19.40
C LEU A 575 -37.89 32.73 -20.19
N ALA A 576 -39.00 33.12 -19.56
CA ALA A 576 -40.13 33.82 -20.20
C ALA A 576 -39.89 35.33 -20.48
N TRP A 577 -38.84 35.95 -19.92
CA TRP A 577 -38.47 37.35 -20.18
C TRP A 577 -37.76 37.57 -21.54
N ARG A 578 -37.47 36.52 -22.31
CA ARG A 578 -36.86 36.64 -23.66
C ARG A 578 -37.90 36.60 -24.80
N HIS A 579 -38.96 37.39 -24.69
CA HIS A 579 -39.81 37.74 -25.84
C HIS A 579 -39.77 39.25 -26.07
N GLU A 580 -39.05 39.68 -27.11
CA GLU A 580 -39.14 41.03 -27.66
C GLU A 580 -40.54 41.25 -28.25
N PRO A 581 -41.16 42.44 -28.09
CA PRO A 581 -42.46 42.73 -28.68
C PRO A 581 -42.33 43.15 -30.15
N ASP A 582 -43.08 42.45 -31.00
CA ASP A 582 -43.63 42.80 -32.32
C ASP A 582 -43.00 43.99 -33.09
N LEU A 583 -42.21 43.66 -34.11
CA LEU A 583 -42.01 44.53 -35.29
C LEU A 583 -43.07 44.20 -36.36
N PRO A 584 -43.65 45.21 -37.06
CA PRO A 584 -44.79 45.00 -37.93
C PRO A 584 -44.42 44.32 -39.27
N ALA A 585 -45.36 43.50 -39.71
CA ALA A 585 -45.31 42.60 -40.87
C ALA A 585 -44.94 43.26 -42.21
N ALA A 586 -44.02 42.61 -42.96
CA ALA A 586 -44.12 42.42 -44.41
C ALA A 586 -43.05 41.42 -44.94
N VAL A 587 -43.45 40.59 -45.93
CA VAL A 587 -42.61 39.92 -46.97
C VAL A 587 -41.84 38.66 -46.53
N THR A 588 -42.46 37.47 -46.55
CA THR A 588 -42.36 36.39 -47.58
C THR A 588 -41.00 35.72 -47.79
N ASN A 589 -40.98 34.38 -47.61
CA ASN A 589 -40.13 33.33 -48.21
C ASN A 589 -38.85 33.72 -48.96
N ALA A 590 -37.71 33.09 -48.62
CA ALA A 590 -36.98 32.13 -49.48
C ALA A 590 -35.53 31.89 -49.02
N ASP A 591 -35.12 30.63 -49.18
CA ASP A 591 -33.81 30.04 -49.48
C ASP A 591 -32.49 30.86 -49.52
N GLU A 592 -31.47 30.15 -49.05
CA GLU A 592 -30.06 30.10 -49.51
C GLU A 592 -29.02 31.22 -49.17
N SER A 593 -27.82 30.70 -48.88
CA SER A 593 -26.49 31.28 -48.55
C SER A 593 -26.06 32.56 -49.29
N PRO A 594 -25.14 33.38 -48.71
CA PRO A 594 -24.31 34.28 -49.49
C PRO A 594 -22.80 34.15 -49.21
N PHE A 595 -22.08 33.59 -50.17
CA PHE A 595 -20.84 34.20 -50.67
C PHE A 595 -21.25 35.03 -51.89
N LEU A 596 -20.84 36.31 -51.99
CA LEU A 596 -21.09 37.11 -53.19
C LEU A 596 -19.81 37.75 -53.74
N PHE A 597 -19.55 37.33 -54.97
CA PHE A 597 -18.76 37.95 -56.04
C PHE A 597 -19.44 39.25 -56.53
N ASP A 598 -18.67 40.22 -57.03
CA ASP A 598 -19.19 41.40 -57.75
C ASP A 598 -19.11 41.17 -59.27
N GLU A 599 -20.27 41.17 -59.94
CA GLU A 599 -20.44 40.86 -61.36
C GLU A 599 -20.20 42.06 -62.32
N GLU A 600 -19.92 43.27 -61.82
CA GLU A 600 -19.73 44.44 -62.71
C GLU A 600 -18.26 44.80 -62.94
N THR A 601 -17.34 44.25 -62.15
CA THR A 601 -15.90 44.54 -62.26
C THR A 601 -14.98 43.32 -62.29
N GLY A 602 -15.50 42.12 -62.02
CA GLY A 602 -14.75 40.87 -62.17
C GLY A 602 -13.57 40.68 -61.20
N GLU A 603 -13.54 41.42 -60.08
CA GLU A 603 -12.52 41.27 -59.03
C GLU A 603 -13.16 41.16 -57.63
N LEU A 604 -12.54 40.36 -56.75
CA LEU A 604 -12.87 40.23 -55.33
C LEU A 604 -12.17 41.34 -54.52
N ALA A 605 -12.90 42.09 -53.69
CA ALA A 605 -12.38 43.19 -52.88
C ALA A 605 -11.52 42.71 -51.68
N GLN A 606 -10.43 43.46 -51.38
CA GLN A 606 -9.36 43.17 -50.42
C GLN A 606 -9.52 43.86 -49.04
N ASP A 607 -8.74 43.33 -48.07
CA ASP A 607 -8.63 43.56 -46.61
C ASP A 607 -8.51 44.99 -46.03
N ALA A 608 -8.76 45.10 -44.71
CA ALA A 608 -8.27 46.14 -43.80
C ALA A 608 -8.05 45.60 -42.34
N PRO A 609 -7.18 46.22 -41.50
CA PRO A 609 -6.07 45.54 -40.78
C PRO A 609 -6.22 45.27 -39.26
N GLU A 610 -5.35 44.42 -38.72
CA GLU A 610 -5.15 44.10 -37.28
C GLU A 610 -4.53 45.24 -36.43
N PRO A 611 -4.87 45.36 -35.13
CA PRO A 611 -4.19 46.23 -34.18
C PRO A 611 -3.06 45.53 -33.38
N GLU A 612 -2.00 46.29 -33.05
CA GLU A 612 -0.74 45.88 -32.38
C GLU A 612 -0.89 45.40 -30.91
N PRO A 613 0.04 44.53 -30.41
CA PRO A 613 0.04 44.04 -29.04
C PRO A 613 0.79 44.94 -28.03
N ALA A 614 0.33 44.93 -26.78
CA ALA A 614 0.92 45.63 -25.63
C ALA A 614 2.16 44.90 -25.04
N PRO A 615 3.08 45.62 -24.36
CA PRO A 615 4.39 45.09 -23.96
C PRO A 615 4.36 44.17 -22.72
N VAL A 616 5.32 43.23 -22.70
CA VAL A 616 5.51 42.13 -21.74
C VAL A 616 6.31 42.61 -20.52
N ALA A 617 5.88 42.22 -19.31
CA ALA A 617 6.66 42.36 -18.08
C ALA A 617 7.26 41.00 -17.68
N ASP A 618 8.54 41.02 -17.30
CA ASP A 618 9.36 39.86 -16.98
C ASP A 618 8.82 39.01 -15.81
N VAL A 619 8.78 37.70 -16.01
CA VAL A 619 8.40 36.70 -15.00
C VAL A 619 9.65 36.20 -14.30
N VAL A 620 9.72 36.40 -12.98
CA VAL A 620 10.64 35.71 -12.08
C VAL A 620 9.96 34.39 -11.63
N PRO A 621 10.56 33.21 -11.81
CA PRO A 621 9.94 31.95 -11.39
C PRO A 621 10.00 31.79 -9.86
N ALA A 622 8.84 31.48 -9.27
CA ALA A 622 8.69 31.17 -7.86
C ALA A 622 9.21 29.76 -7.53
N SER A 623 9.92 29.71 -6.42
CA SER A 623 10.54 28.56 -5.75
C SER A 623 9.57 27.44 -5.37
N TYR A 624 9.99 26.20 -5.63
CA TYR A 624 9.41 24.95 -5.13
C TYR A 624 9.53 24.84 -3.59
N SER A 625 8.47 24.38 -2.92
CA SER A 625 8.52 23.94 -1.51
C SER A 625 8.58 22.40 -1.45
N PRO A 626 9.48 21.79 -0.66
CA PRO A 626 9.73 20.35 -0.68
C PRO A 626 8.86 19.64 0.35
N ASN A 627 7.96 18.77 -0.10
CA ASN A 627 7.45 17.62 0.68
C ASN A 627 6.64 16.71 -0.24
N SER A 628 7.35 15.85 -0.95
CA SER A 628 6.82 14.64 -1.60
C SER A 628 8.00 13.65 -1.67
N PRO A 629 7.91 12.44 -1.09
CA PRO A 629 8.98 11.48 -1.19
C PRO A 629 8.96 10.83 -2.57
N SER A 630 9.72 11.42 -3.49
CA SER A 630 10.13 10.76 -4.74
C SER A 630 11.23 9.76 -4.42
N ILE A 631 10.98 8.47 -4.65
CA ILE A 631 12.04 7.45 -4.66
C ILE A 631 12.49 7.32 -6.11
N GLU A 632 13.51 8.09 -6.49
CA GLU A 632 14.34 7.82 -7.66
C GLU A 632 15.75 7.40 -7.19
N PRO A 633 16.37 6.39 -7.82
CA PRO A 633 17.75 6.01 -7.55
C PRO A 633 18.71 7.02 -8.21
N GLN A 634 19.48 7.74 -7.39
CA GLN A 634 20.54 8.63 -7.86
C GLN A 634 21.70 7.82 -8.45
N PHE A 635 21.86 7.87 -9.78
CA PHE A 635 23.12 7.57 -10.45
C PHE A 635 23.95 8.87 -10.52
N GLY A 636 25.12 8.86 -9.91
CA GLY A 636 26.08 9.97 -9.98
C GLY A 636 26.74 10.03 -11.35
N ALA A 637 26.75 11.22 -11.95
CA ALA A 637 27.70 11.58 -12.99
C ALA A 637 28.63 12.65 -12.42
N SER A 638 29.92 12.37 -12.56
CA SER A 638 31.08 13.19 -12.28
C SER A 638 30.99 14.59 -12.90
N ASP A 639 31.51 15.60 -12.20
CA ASP A 639 32.08 16.76 -12.87
C ASP A 639 33.32 17.30 -12.18
N GLU A 640 34.15 17.88 -13.03
CA GLU A 640 35.56 18.20 -12.92
C GLU A 640 35.88 19.35 -11.96
N VAL A 641 37.13 19.33 -11.52
CA VAL A 641 37.82 20.35 -10.74
C VAL A 641 37.99 21.63 -11.57
N VAL A 642 37.52 22.78 -11.06
CA VAL A 642 38.09 24.10 -11.38
C VAL A 642 38.08 24.96 -10.11
N GLU A 643 39.28 25.38 -9.69
CA GLU A 643 39.55 26.44 -8.71
C GLU A 643 39.16 27.81 -9.27
N GLU A 644 38.59 28.71 -8.45
CA GLU A 644 39.15 30.06 -8.26
C GLU A 644 38.43 30.88 -7.17
N ASP A 645 39.23 31.76 -6.57
CA ASP A 645 39.03 32.67 -5.44
C ASP A 645 37.80 33.61 -5.51
N ALA A 646 37.27 33.99 -4.35
CA ALA A 646 37.36 35.37 -3.84
C ALA A 646 36.58 35.59 -2.53
N ALA A 647 37.15 36.47 -1.71
CA ALA A 647 36.82 36.84 -0.35
C ALA A 647 35.57 37.73 -0.19
N GLN A 648 35.01 37.73 1.04
CA GLN A 648 34.75 38.88 1.94
C GLN A 648 33.65 38.52 2.94
N GLU A 649 34.00 38.28 4.21
CA GLU A 649 33.95 39.23 5.32
C GLU A 649 32.54 39.70 5.75
N THR A 650 32.12 39.27 6.95
CA THR A 650 31.63 40.07 8.10
C THR A 650 31.08 39.09 9.16
N ALA A 651 31.78 38.84 10.28
CA ALA A 651 31.73 39.60 11.55
C ALA A 651 30.30 39.65 12.15
N ALA A 652 30.02 39.40 13.44
CA ALA A 652 30.76 39.02 14.63
C ALA A 652 29.72 38.83 15.78
N ASN A 653 30.21 38.39 16.96
CA ASN A 653 29.58 38.23 18.29
C ASN A 653 29.05 36.82 18.55
N GLY A 654 29.71 35.92 19.31
CA GLY A 654 30.52 36.12 20.53
C GLY A 654 29.60 36.03 21.77
N SER A 655 29.90 35.37 22.89
CA SER A 655 31.04 34.57 23.36
C SER A 655 30.66 34.05 24.77
N SER A 656 31.23 32.91 25.18
CA SER A 656 31.75 32.58 26.54
C SER A 656 31.94 31.06 26.62
N ALA A 657 33.18 30.54 26.51
CA ALA A 657 34.24 30.45 27.54
C ALA A 657 33.86 29.43 28.66
N GLN A 658 34.69 28.49 29.12
CA GLN A 658 36.13 28.26 28.99
C GLN A 658 36.52 26.92 29.66
N ASN A 659 37.73 26.43 29.31
CA ASN A 659 38.64 25.47 29.99
C ASN A 659 38.26 23.96 30.00
N GLY A 660 39.16 23.02 29.68
CA GLY A 660 40.58 23.12 29.31
C GLY A 660 41.30 21.75 29.29
N HIS A 661 42.40 21.71 28.53
CA HIS A 661 43.63 20.90 28.67
C HIS A 661 43.65 19.36 28.52
N ASN A 662 44.26 18.95 27.39
CA ASN A 662 45.35 17.97 27.17
C ASN A 662 45.48 16.69 28.03
N GLY A 663 45.55 15.55 27.33
CA GLY A 663 46.21 14.33 27.81
C GLY A 663 46.29 13.24 26.74
N HIS A 664 47.36 13.24 25.94
CA HIS A 664 47.83 12.07 25.19
C HIS A 664 48.37 11.02 26.17
N ILE A 665 47.91 9.77 26.10
CA ILE A 665 48.65 8.59 26.57
C ILE A 665 48.46 7.48 25.53
N GLU A 666 49.54 7.15 24.83
CA GLU A 666 49.74 5.89 24.12
C GLU A 666 49.79 4.75 25.15
N MET A 667 49.10 3.64 24.88
CA MET A 667 49.45 2.35 25.47
C MET A 667 49.55 1.30 24.36
N THR A 668 50.78 0.82 24.25
CA THR A 668 51.30 -0.30 23.49
C THR A 668 50.59 -1.61 23.85
N PHE A 669 50.32 -2.45 22.86
CA PHE A 669 50.04 -3.87 23.10
C PHE A 669 51.28 -4.67 22.75
N ASP A 670 51.75 -5.45 23.72
CA ASP A 670 52.86 -6.39 23.61
C ASP A 670 52.51 -7.54 22.66
N ASP A 671 53.41 -7.81 21.73
CA ASP A 671 53.52 -9.07 20.98
C ASP A 671 54.05 -10.17 21.93
N ASP A 672 53.42 -11.35 21.90
CA ASP A 672 54.12 -12.61 22.21
C ASP A 672 53.83 -13.63 21.09
N PRO A 673 54.85 -14.30 20.53
CA PRO A 673 54.77 -14.99 19.25
C PRO A 673 54.67 -16.51 19.44
N ALA A 674 53.69 -17.14 18.78
CA ALA A 674 53.78 -18.55 18.39
C ALA A 674 52.69 -18.87 17.36
N ASP A 675 53.13 -19.54 16.30
CA ASP A 675 52.38 -20.24 15.24
C ASP A 675 52.22 -19.47 13.91
N ASP A 676 53.38 -19.27 13.27
CA ASP A 676 53.52 -19.27 11.82
C ASP A 676 53.16 -20.66 11.27
N GLU A 677 51.97 -20.81 10.66
CA GLU A 677 51.76 -21.76 9.58
C GLU A 677 51.08 -21.05 8.39
N PRO A 678 51.62 -21.15 7.16
CA PRO A 678 50.99 -20.53 5.99
C PRO A 678 49.71 -21.28 5.61
N ALA A 679 48.67 -20.51 5.23
CA ALA A 679 47.43 -21.06 4.69
C ALA A 679 47.70 -21.98 3.49
N PRO A 680 47.08 -23.17 3.40
CA PRO A 680 47.29 -24.07 2.29
C PRO A 680 46.72 -23.48 0.99
N ALA A 681 47.53 -23.53 -0.06
CA ALA A 681 47.13 -23.19 -1.42
C ALA A 681 46.16 -24.25 -1.95
N TRP A 682 44.94 -23.84 -2.27
CA TRP A 682 43.98 -24.69 -2.99
C TRP A 682 44.34 -24.68 -4.47
N THR A 683 45.11 -25.67 -4.90
CA THR A 683 45.32 -25.98 -6.32
C THR A 683 44.81 -27.38 -6.61
N GLU A 684 43.50 -27.52 -6.84
CA GLU A 684 42.95 -28.60 -7.65
C GLU A 684 41.85 -28.05 -8.55
N GLU A 685 42.09 -28.11 -9.86
CA GLU A 685 41.07 -27.90 -10.89
C GLU A 685 39.99 -28.97 -10.76
N ILE A 686 38.77 -28.58 -10.40
CA ILE A 686 37.62 -29.47 -10.47
C ILE A 686 37.25 -29.64 -11.94
N ARG A 687 37.53 -30.83 -12.49
CA ARG A 687 36.94 -31.32 -13.74
C ARG A 687 35.46 -31.57 -13.50
N LEU A 688 34.61 -30.90 -14.27
CA LEU A 688 33.19 -31.22 -14.40
C LEU A 688 33.09 -32.51 -15.21
N ASP A 689 32.58 -33.57 -14.59
CA ASP A 689 32.17 -34.80 -15.28
C ASP A 689 30.72 -34.63 -15.71
N ASP A 690 30.46 -34.79 -17.00
CA ASP A 690 29.12 -34.73 -17.61
C ASP A 690 28.38 -36.04 -17.29
N GLY A 691 27.39 -36.01 -16.38
CA GLY A 691 26.53 -37.18 -16.17
C GLY A 691 25.67 -37.12 -14.91
N ASP A 692 24.40 -36.78 -15.13
CA ASP A 692 23.19 -37.19 -14.39
C ASP A 692 22.95 -36.80 -12.91
N GLU A 693 21.71 -36.31 -12.72
CA GLU A 693 20.90 -36.15 -11.51
C GLU A 693 21.15 -34.92 -10.59
N ASN A 694 20.12 -34.07 -10.55
CA ASN A 694 19.95 -32.95 -9.64
C ASN A 694 19.86 -33.47 -8.18
N PRO A 695 20.78 -33.10 -7.27
CA PRO A 695 20.80 -33.61 -5.90
C PRO A 695 19.65 -33.08 -5.01
N PHE A 696 18.70 -32.34 -5.57
CA PHE A 696 17.55 -31.77 -4.84
C PHE A 696 16.18 -32.16 -5.42
N ALA A 697 16.14 -33.10 -6.37
CA ALA A 697 14.90 -33.58 -6.98
C ALA A 697 14.51 -34.95 -6.44
N ASP A 698 14.13 -35.02 -5.16
CA ASP A 698 13.18 -35.98 -4.57
C ASP A 698 13.40 -36.04 -3.04
N ILE A 699 12.57 -35.32 -2.28
CA ILE A 699 12.32 -35.69 -0.87
C ILE A 699 10.83 -35.97 -0.77
N ASP A 700 10.48 -37.16 -1.28
CA ASP A 700 9.20 -37.80 -1.01
C ASP A 700 9.22 -38.36 0.43
N ASN A 701 8.14 -38.11 1.15
CA ASN A 701 8.10 -38.04 2.61
C ASN A 701 7.83 -39.42 3.26
N ARG A 702 8.61 -40.45 2.89
CA ARG A 702 8.42 -41.84 3.39
C ARG A 702 9.74 -42.49 3.79
N GLY A 703 10.05 -42.44 5.08
CA GLY A 703 11.11 -43.26 5.69
C GLY A 703 12.16 -42.53 6.53
N MET A 704 12.02 -41.23 6.79
CA MET A 704 12.99 -40.52 7.64
C MET A 704 12.79 -40.89 9.12
N ILE A 705 13.78 -41.57 9.69
CA ILE A 705 13.94 -41.76 11.14
C ILE A 705 14.09 -40.36 11.75
N HIS A 706 13.16 -39.97 12.61
CA HIS A 706 13.26 -38.71 13.34
C HIS A 706 14.17 -38.93 14.54
N ARG A 707 15.18 -38.08 14.70
CA ARG A 707 16.11 -38.16 15.82
C ARG A 707 15.92 -36.99 16.77
N HIS A 708 16.12 -37.25 18.05
CA HIS A 708 16.26 -36.22 19.08
C HIS A 708 17.71 -36.22 19.60
N ILE A 709 18.42 -35.11 19.40
CA ILE A 709 19.82 -34.94 19.80
C ILE A 709 19.88 -34.15 21.10
N THR A 710 20.33 -34.76 22.19
CA THR A 710 20.64 -34.06 23.44
C THR A 710 22.14 -33.87 23.58
N VAL A 711 22.60 -32.61 23.61
CA VAL A 711 24.01 -32.27 23.84
C VAL A 711 24.18 -31.79 25.28
N GLN A 712 25.02 -32.45 26.07
CA GLN A 712 25.20 -32.12 27.48
C GLN A 712 26.63 -31.66 27.82
N PHE A 713 26.79 -30.71 28.74
CA PHE A 713 28.13 -30.34 29.25
C PHE A 713 28.08 -29.78 30.67
N PRO A 714 29.15 -29.95 31.48
CA PRO A 714 29.16 -29.48 32.85
C PRO A 714 29.25 -27.95 32.94
N ARG A 715 28.44 -27.37 33.83
CA ARG A 715 28.47 -25.94 34.16
C ARG A 715 29.81 -25.57 34.78
N SER A 716 30.43 -24.51 34.26
CA SER A 716 31.68 -23.98 34.81
C SER A 716 31.43 -22.89 35.86
N ASN A 717 32.47 -22.52 36.60
CA ASN A 717 32.41 -21.39 37.55
C ASN A 717 32.42 -20.02 36.84
N ASP A 718 32.48 -19.98 35.51
CA ASP A 718 32.48 -18.78 34.68
C ASP A 718 31.23 -18.77 33.78
N ALA A 719 30.26 -17.93 34.16
CA ALA A 719 29.00 -17.80 33.46
C ALA A 719 29.15 -17.25 32.03
N GLU A 720 30.21 -16.47 31.74
CA GLU A 720 30.43 -15.92 30.42
C GLU A 720 31.01 -16.97 29.47
N LYS A 721 31.89 -17.83 29.98
CA LYS A 721 32.42 -19.00 29.27
C LYS A 721 31.32 -19.98 28.90
N ASP A 722 30.39 -20.25 29.83
CA ASP A 722 29.24 -21.13 29.57
C ASP A 722 28.29 -20.54 28.53
N ARG A 723 28.01 -19.23 28.59
CA ARG A 723 27.21 -18.52 27.57
C ARG A 723 27.84 -18.58 26.17
N ARG A 724 29.17 -18.45 26.07
CA ARG A 724 29.88 -18.57 24.78
C ARG A 724 29.81 -20.01 24.24
N ARG A 725 29.95 -21.02 25.10
CA ARG A 725 29.80 -22.43 24.71
C ARG A 725 28.38 -22.76 24.25
N LEU A 726 27.35 -22.29 24.96
CA LEU A 726 25.95 -22.46 24.55
C LEU A 726 25.69 -21.86 23.17
N ARG A 727 26.12 -20.62 22.93
CA ARG A 727 25.97 -19.98 21.62
C ARG A 727 26.68 -20.75 20.51
N ARG A 728 27.87 -21.27 20.79
CA ARG A 728 28.64 -22.05 19.80
C ARG A 728 27.94 -23.37 19.45
N LEU A 729 27.42 -24.10 20.44
CA LEU A 729 26.68 -25.35 20.23
C LEU A 729 25.35 -25.11 19.50
N HIS A 730 24.60 -24.10 19.93
CA HIS A 730 23.34 -23.71 19.30
C HIS A 730 23.55 -23.32 17.82
N ASN A 731 24.52 -22.46 17.53
CA ASN A 731 24.85 -22.07 16.15
C ASN A 731 25.33 -23.25 15.29
N LEU A 732 26.00 -24.23 15.88
CA LEU A 732 26.45 -25.42 15.16
C LEU A 732 25.27 -26.34 14.80
N LEU A 733 24.33 -26.55 15.73
CA LEU A 733 23.15 -27.38 15.52
C LEU A 733 22.23 -26.79 14.44
N ILE A 734 22.00 -25.47 14.43
CA ILE A 734 21.16 -24.83 13.39
C ILE A 734 21.86 -24.67 12.03
N LYS A 735 23.18 -24.91 11.94
CA LYS A 735 23.94 -24.79 10.69
C LYS A 735 23.59 -25.91 9.70
N TYR A 736 23.15 -27.06 10.20
CA TYR A 736 22.77 -28.23 9.40
C TYR A 736 21.24 -28.26 9.30
N PRO A 737 20.64 -27.91 8.15
CA PRO A 737 19.18 -27.95 7.98
C PRO A 737 18.67 -29.40 7.94
N GLY A 738 17.58 -29.69 8.66
CA GLY A 738 16.95 -31.01 8.68
C GLY A 738 15.69 -31.06 9.54
N THR A 739 15.17 -32.26 9.82
CA THR A 739 13.91 -32.50 10.55
C THR A 739 14.11 -32.98 11.99
N ASP A 740 15.35 -33.18 12.43
CA ASP A 740 15.66 -33.70 13.76
C ASP A 740 15.53 -32.60 14.83
N THR A 741 15.11 -32.99 16.03
CA THR A 741 14.96 -32.06 17.15
C THR A 741 16.19 -32.11 18.06
N PHE A 742 16.46 -31.04 18.82
CA PHE A 742 17.61 -31.04 19.72
C PHE A 742 17.40 -30.21 20.99
N ASP A 743 18.07 -30.65 22.05
CA ASP A 743 18.11 -30.01 23.37
C ASP A 743 19.55 -29.85 23.83
N ILE A 744 19.83 -28.79 24.60
CA ILE A 744 21.14 -28.57 25.22
C ILE A 744 21.00 -28.63 26.74
N ARG A 745 21.71 -29.55 27.39
CA ARG A 745 21.66 -29.77 28.84
C ARG A 745 22.94 -29.32 29.54
N LEU A 746 22.83 -28.38 30.48
CA LEU A 746 23.92 -28.02 31.39
C LEU A 746 23.81 -28.83 32.67
N THR A 747 24.86 -29.60 33.00
CA THR A 747 24.90 -30.44 34.20
C THR A 747 25.67 -29.74 35.33
N GLY A 748 25.12 -29.67 36.55
CA GLY A 748 25.80 -28.99 37.67
C GLY A 748 24.93 -28.61 38.88
N LYS A 749 25.56 -28.35 40.03
CA LYS A 749 24.85 -27.94 41.26
C LYS A 749 24.35 -26.48 41.14
N PRO A 750 23.12 -26.14 41.60
CA PRO A 750 22.18 -26.96 42.38
C PRO A 750 21.19 -27.81 41.58
N ARG A 751 21.05 -27.61 40.25
CA ARG A 751 20.16 -28.39 39.37
C ARG A 751 20.68 -28.38 37.93
N ASP A 752 20.43 -29.47 37.22
CA ASP A 752 20.65 -29.54 35.77
C ASP A 752 19.60 -28.71 35.03
N ILE A 753 20.03 -28.01 33.99
CA ILE A 753 19.18 -27.12 33.18
C ILE A 753 19.15 -27.67 31.77
N THR A 754 17.97 -28.08 31.28
CA THR A 754 17.78 -28.44 29.88
C THR A 754 17.12 -27.27 29.16
N ILE A 755 17.71 -26.85 28.04
CA ILE A 755 17.20 -25.81 27.16
C ILE A 755 16.70 -26.51 25.90
N SER A 756 15.39 -26.56 25.74
CA SER A 756 14.75 -27.16 24.58
C SER A 756 14.43 -26.11 23.51
N TYR A 757 14.59 -26.49 22.24
CA TYR A 757 14.38 -25.61 21.09
C TYR A 757 13.28 -26.15 20.17
N PRO A 758 12.00 -26.15 20.59
CA PRO A 758 10.92 -26.86 19.89
C PRO A 758 10.57 -26.31 18.50
N GLN A 759 11.00 -25.09 18.17
CA GLN A 759 10.77 -24.45 16.88
C GLN A 759 12.00 -24.46 15.96
N GLN A 760 13.08 -25.13 16.36
CA GLN A 760 14.31 -25.22 15.57
C GLN A 760 14.70 -26.67 15.38
N THR A 761 15.11 -27.00 14.17
CA THR A 761 15.49 -28.35 13.78
C THR A 761 16.92 -28.38 13.26
N THR A 762 17.49 -29.57 13.24
CA THR A 762 18.82 -29.85 12.72
C THR A 762 18.77 -31.06 11.79
N GLY A 763 19.76 -31.22 10.92
CA GLY A 763 19.94 -32.43 10.11
C GLY A 763 21.08 -33.25 10.69
N PHE A 764 20.78 -34.43 11.26
CA PHE A 764 21.82 -35.32 11.73
C PHE A 764 22.69 -35.82 10.56
N CYS A 765 23.99 -35.52 10.62
CA CYS A 765 25.00 -36.08 9.74
C CYS A 765 26.29 -36.40 10.52
N GLN A 766 27.15 -37.24 9.94
CA GLN A 766 28.39 -37.66 10.58
C GLN A 766 29.35 -36.49 10.87
N ASP A 767 29.31 -35.44 10.04
CA ASP A 767 30.10 -34.22 10.23
C ASP A 767 29.65 -33.43 11.45
N LEU A 768 28.32 -33.29 11.64
CA LEU A 768 27.75 -32.63 12.82
C LEU A 768 28.11 -33.38 14.09
N LEU A 769 28.01 -34.72 14.08
CA LEU A 769 28.40 -35.55 15.21
C LEU A 769 29.88 -35.32 15.58
N THR A 770 30.78 -35.40 14.60
CA THR A 770 32.21 -35.18 14.80
C THR A 770 32.52 -33.79 15.38
N ASP A 771 31.84 -32.75 14.89
CA ASP A 771 32.01 -31.39 15.41
C ASP A 771 31.45 -31.20 16.83
N LEU A 772 30.34 -31.86 17.16
CA LEU A 772 29.77 -31.84 18.52
C LEU A 772 30.68 -32.58 19.51
N GLU A 773 31.16 -33.77 19.15
CA GLU A 773 32.08 -34.57 19.96
C GLU A 773 33.39 -33.82 20.22
N ARG A 774 33.89 -33.05 19.25
CA ARG A 774 35.07 -32.19 19.46
C ARG A 774 34.84 -31.11 20.51
N ILE A 775 33.60 -30.63 20.68
CA ILE A 775 33.27 -29.54 21.60
C ILE A 775 32.92 -30.06 23.00
N VAL A 776 32.14 -31.14 23.09
CA VAL A 776 31.63 -31.65 24.37
C VAL A 776 32.18 -33.02 24.78
N GLY A 777 32.79 -33.77 23.87
CA GLY A 777 33.21 -35.16 24.06
C GLY A 777 32.13 -36.17 23.63
N GLU A 778 32.55 -37.36 23.22
CA GLU A 778 31.67 -38.44 22.71
C GLU A 778 30.57 -38.86 23.69
N GLU A 779 30.91 -39.00 24.99
CA GLU A 779 29.95 -39.40 26.04
C GLU A 779 28.88 -38.35 26.36
N ASN A 780 28.95 -37.18 25.72
CA ASN A 780 28.14 -36.01 25.99
C ASN A 780 27.18 -35.64 24.85
N VAL A 781 27.10 -36.48 23.81
CA VAL A 781 26.12 -36.37 22.74
C VAL A 781 25.22 -37.61 22.81
N ILE A 782 23.94 -37.41 23.10
CA ILE A 782 22.94 -38.49 23.20
C ILE A 782 21.99 -38.34 22.01
N ILE A 783 21.82 -39.41 21.24
CA ILE A 783 20.92 -39.43 20.09
C ILE A 783 19.87 -40.50 20.36
N ILE A 784 18.60 -40.10 20.32
CA ILE A 784 17.45 -40.99 20.44
C ILE A 784 16.77 -41.02 19.09
N GLU A 785 16.59 -42.20 18.52
CA GLU A 785 15.82 -42.40 17.28
C GLU A 785 14.37 -42.71 17.65
N ASP A 786 13.41 -41.91 17.15
CA ASP A 786 11.99 -42.18 17.32
C ASP A 786 11.58 -43.27 16.31
N GLU A 787 11.21 -44.46 16.82
CA GLU A 787 10.62 -45.51 15.97
C GLU A 787 9.25 -45.04 15.44
N PRO A 788 8.93 -45.26 14.15
CA PRO A 788 7.65 -44.87 13.59
C PRO A 788 6.51 -45.69 14.22
N HIS A 789 5.61 -45.01 14.95
CA HIS A 789 4.36 -45.59 15.44
C HIS A 789 3.50 -46.08 14.25
N ILE A 790 3.45 -47.40 14.04
CA ILE A 790 2.43 -48.04 13.22
C ILE A 790 1.11 -47.97 14.01
N GLN A 791 0.27 -46.98 13.69
CA GLN A 791 -1.14 -47.01 14.08
C GLN A 791 -1.87 -47.98 13.15
N ASP A 792 -2.15 -49.18 13.66
CA ASP A 792 -3.07 -50.13 13.03
C ASP A 792 -4.49 -49.52 12.99
N ALA A 793 -5.08 -49.56 11.80
CA ALA A 793 -6.46 -49.16 11.55
C ALA A 793 -7.45 -50.17 12.17
N SER A 794 -8.34 -49.67 13.03
CA SER A 794 -9.63 -50.29 13.35
C SER A 794 -10.66 -49.24 13.75
#